data_AF-A0A2H2ZJE9-F1
#
_entry.id   AF-A0A2H2ZJE9-F1
#
_cell.length_a   1.000
_cell.length_b   1.000
_cell.length_c   1.000
_cell.angle_alpha   90.00
_cell.angle_beta   90.00
_cell.angle_gamma   90.00
#
_symmetry.space_group_name_H-M   'P 1'
#
loop_
_entity.id
_entity.type
_entity.pdbx_description
1 polymer ?
#
loop_
_entity_poly.entity_id
_entity_poly.type
_entity_poly.pdbx_seq_one_letter_code
_entity_poly.pdbx_strand_id
1 'polypeptide(L)'
;MGLGELIERARLPCVSQWINEDIRPIETARRTWTFWTFHNFWLLINCNIATFLTGSALIPLGLNWWQAIIAIAVGNVIATAAIVVSSLAGAYYHIGFPVYSRAVWGMWGSQFAVWNRIFLSLAIVHRYGFQTWVGGQCFELILLSWDPKYASRIPNHMPASTGMTTAEFVSYIIFFVISLPFLWIQPHRLQKLFLFSSVVTIVFFVVVLIWALATMGEGGFGSTMDSSTFIPETGGPASVAWLMVYGVMCTIGAIAAGILNQNDFARLARRPMDAVWGQLIPYGVYSILTSVIGILVVSATQKRFGGEAVWNPPTIFVRLLEQDDSPGTRAAVFFAGVALCISQIGSNVPGNALAGGIDLSSVFPRYINIRRGAYITALLSPLVNPWQLVCTATTFLSVLSSYSVFLAPMTGMMFASYVVVSRRKVKVDDLYQGHSGSIYWYTHGVNFRAPIAWAVGVAPCLPGFIGAVNRSVMLPEGMTKLFYLNYLYGFLSSAGVYILLHWSFPATNVDRFVRTSPSPGEVQQFYSDRWELPDRVGEPACSKPRAGHVTGALGCDWRPSDDLMASHTNRRSFPAVGQLWKTSTSPSAKTVVAGLFCKNRGLVCKSTSTPDEVPSQHESAGESVAGNAASDVELVNSPAMGSSPSVTRRSVSHSSPADTIQSSAGLSAAGDSSVTQQPSVPSAMVHQGLVRQSGPPADGLVQSSYDASPPVPVASNLPLHTLEDNFNRTAHSMGPSAEQDTYLLDAFRCLIISEKDEIDANIIQVYHGGQSADDRPVHFLLLENENPGFTNEAKQAASDGTERLVWPYGERLVRLYFKHVHPIYPVVTKARFLRQYKANRMRIPASLRGAIYGLACVFWDRDPTVTEPCPFQQHQCIDHAHEALRREHENPNLFSLQAGLLLHHITPPEIDSVETPSMWTMTAQTTACAQTMGLHQDPTRWSIEPWEKRVRKKLWWAVYASDCWSAICHGNPPHISPDSFSTIPPDMDDIRDDETVPEDLRYLVEPEDAVFQASVGARFLQYINLTIVLREVLDCTFQVRPNPSSLTDRATKLVILREKFVDWHGLLPRCLAVDSDRSQDGISNCEIIGNLVPTFGSKH
;
A
#
# COMPACT_ATOMS: atom_id res chain seq x y z
N MET A 1 6.86 3.71 34.49
CA MET A 1 5.57 4.43 34.47
C MET A 1 4.53 3.51 33.88
N GLY A 2 3.47 3.20 34.63
CA GLY A 2 2.39 2.34 34.13
C GLY A 2 1.59 3.04 33.03
N LEU A 3 1.08 2.29 32.06
CA LEU A 3 0.26 2.81 30.95
C LEU A 3 -0.93 3.67 31.45
N GLY A 4 -1.48 3.34 32.63
CA GLY A 4 -2.56 4.07 33.27
C GLY A 4 -2.21 5.51 33.70
N GLU A 5 -1.01 5.75 34.24
CA GLU A 5 -0.55 7.10 34.63
C GLU A 5 -0.28 7.98 33.40
N LEU A 6 0.24 7.39 32.32
CA LEU A 6 0.43 8.06 31.04
C LEU A 6 -0.92 8.50 30.44
N ILE A 7 -1.95 7.65 30.53
CA ILE A 7 -3.31 7.95 30.06
C ILE A 7 -3.95 9.07 30.89
N GLU A 8 -3.80 9.07 32.21
CA GLU A 8 -4.31 10.16 33.06
C GLU A 8 -3.60 11.48 32.78
N ARG A 9 -2.28 11.47 32.61
CA ARG A 9 -1.50 12.68 32.28
C ARG A 9 -1.82 13.24 30.88
N ALA A 10 -2.32 12.40 29.98
CA ALA A 10 -2.76 12.79 28.65
C ALA A 10 -4.16 13.44 28.63
N ARG A 11 -4.98 13.31 29.67
CA ARG A 11 -6.35 13.88 29.70
C ARG A 11 -6.35 15.41 29.70
N LEU A 12 -7.26 15.99 28.92
CA LEU A 12 -7.45 17.44 28.85
C LEU A 12 -8.39 17.95 29.98
N PRO A 13 -8.29 19.23 30.41
CA PRO A 13 -8.98 19.75 31.59
C PRO A 13 -10.51 19.93 31.46
N CYS A 14 -11.07 19.88 30.24
CA CYS A 14 -12.51 20.06 29.95
C CYS A 14 -12.97 19.07 28.86
N VAL A 15 -14.21 18.56 28.73
CA VAL A 15 -15.38 18.19 29.58
C VAL A 15 -16.19 17.25 28.65
N SER A 16 -16.84 16.19 29.14
CA SER A 16 -17.74 15.32 28.33
C SER A 16 -17.08 14.53 27.17
N GLN A 17 -17.77 13.53 26.63
CA GLN A 17 -17.29 12.74 25.47
C GLN A 17 -17.41 13.51 24.14
N TRP A 18 -18.10 14.66 24.12
CA TRP A 18 -18.54 15.32 22.88
C TRP A 18 -18.06 16.76 22.69
N ILE A 19 -17.45 17.35 23.73
CA ILE A 19 -17.00 18.75 23.72
C ILE A 19 -15.53 18.85 24.18
N ASN A 20 -14.77 19.71 23.50
CA ASN A 20 -13.42 20.11 23.87
C ASN A 20 -13.32 21.63 23.61
N GLU A 21 -12.36 22.30 24.24
CA GLU A 21 -12.11 23.74 24.06
C GLU A 21 -11.81 24.11 22.60
N ASP A 22 -11.27 23.18 21.83
CA ASP A 22 -10.94 23.31 20.41
C ASP A 22 -12.13 23.04 19.45
N ILE A 23 -13.16 22.34 19.95
CA ILE A 23 -14.33 21.89 19.15
C ILE A 23 -15.54 22.79 19.39
N ARG A 24 -15.62 23.44 20.56
CA ARG A 24 -16.73 24.34 20.90
C ARG A 24 -16.86 25.48 19.87
N PRO A 25 -18.05 26.11 19.75
CA PRO A 25 -18.22 27.28 18.89
C PRO A 25 -17.21 28.37 19.26
N ILE A 26 -16.63 29.03 18.26
CA ILE A 26 -15.55 30.00 18.47
C ILE A 26 -16.13 31.32 19.01
N GLU A 27 -15.61 31.82 20.14
CA GLU A 27 -16.02 33.12 20.68
C GLU A 27 -15.47 34.27 19.83
N THR A 28 -16.14 35.42 19.92
CA THR A 28 -15.82 36.62 19.13
C THR A 28 -14.36 37.08 19.25
N ALA A 29 -13.72 36.87 20.41
CA ALA A 29 -12.29 37.19 20.61
C ALA A 29 -11.32 36.34 19.75
N ARG A 30 -11.71 35.12 19.39
CA ARG A 30 -10.90 34.19 18.56
C ARG A 30 -11.26 34.26 17.07
N ARG A 31 -12.30 35.00 16.68
CA ARG A 31 -12.73 35.25 15.29
C ARG A 31 -11.87 36.34 14.63
N THR A 32 -10.62 36.02 14.34
CA THR A 32 -9.64 37.01 13.87
C THR A 32 -9.60 37.16 12.34
N TRP A 33 -10.13 36.21 11.57
CA TRP A 33 -9.94 36.16 10.12
C TRP A 33 -10.78 37.21 9.40
N THR A 34 -10.10 38.08 8.66
CA THR A 34 -10.68 39.10 7.78
C THR A 34 -10.66 38.65 6.32
N PHE A 35 -11.29 39.42 5.43
CA PHE A 35 -11.22 39.21 3.97
C PHE A 35 -9.78 38.95 3.47
N TRP A 36 -8.81 39.76 3.91
CA TRP A 36 -7.40 39.61 3.52
C TRP A 36 -6.76 38.32 4.02
N THR A 37 -7.22 37.79 5.17
CA THR A 37 -6.73 36.51 5.67
C THR A 37 -7.22 35.36 4.79
N PHE A 38 -8.50 35.37 4.41
CA PHE A 38 -9.07 34.39 3.48
C PHE A 38 -8.45 34.49 2.08
N HIS A 39 -8.21 35.71 1.60
CA HIS A 39 -7.52 35.96 0.34
C HIS A 39 -6.11 35.33 0.33
N ASN A 40 -5.28 35.63 1.34
CA ASN A 40 -3.92 35.07 1.44
C ASN A 40 -3.93 33.55 1.65
N PHE A 41 -4.90 33.02 2.39
CA PHE A 41 -5.09 31.58 2.59
C PHE A 41 -5.34 30.86 1.25
N TRP A 42 -6.28 31.36 0.46
CA TRP A 42 -6.57 30.74 -0.85
C TRP A 42 -5.48 30.94 -1.86
N LEU A 43 -4.80 32.08 -1.80
CA LEU A 43 -3.63 32.30 -2.62
C LEU A 43 -2.54 31.26 -2.33
N LEU A 44 -2.26 30.95 -1.07
CA LEU A 44 -1.29 29.91 -0.71
C LEU A 44 -1.72 28.49 -1.08
N ILE A 45 -3.00 28.18 -0.91
CA ILE A 45 -3.53 26.84 -1.25
C ILE A 45 -3.56 26.63 -2.76
N ASN A 46 -3.78 27.68 -3.57
CA ASN A 46 -3.87 27.55 -5.02
C ASN A 46 -2.52 27.79 -5.71
N CYS A 47 -1.72 28.76 -5.27
CA CYS A 47 -0.38 29.00 -5.77
C CYS A 47 0.60 28.03 -5.09
N ASN A 48 0.53 26.76 -5.42
CA ASN A 48 1.48 25.76 -4.95
C ASN A 48 1.89 24.84 -6.10
N ILE A 49 2.89 23.99 -5.83
CA ILE A 49 3.36 23.03 -6.83
C ILE A 49 2.24 22.07 -7.26
N ALA A 50 1.35 21.60 -6.37
CA ALA A 50 0.29 20.66 -6.74
C ALA A 50 -0.68 21.22 -7.80
N THR A 51 -1.06 22.51 -7.71
CA THR A 51 -1.89 23.19 -8.71
C THR A 51 -1.13 23.39 -10.02
N PHE A 52 0.17 23.72 -9.93
CA PHE A 52 1.05 23.79 -11.09
C PHE A 52 1.10 22.45 -11.84
N LEU A 53 1.29 21.33 -11.11
CA LEU A 53 1.30 19.97 -11.66
C LEU A 53 -0.05 19.59 -12.26
N THR A 54 -1.16 19.99 -11.63
CA THR A 54 -2.51 19.69 -12.13
C THR A 54 -2.75 20.34 -13.50
N GLY A 55 -2.24 21.55 -13.71
CA GLY A 55 -2.31 22.23 -15.00
C GLY A 55 -1.44 21.56 -16.08
N SER A 56 -0.20 21.20 -15.75
CA SER A 56 0.73 20.59 -16.70
C SER A 56 0.40 19.12 -17.03
N ALA A 57 -0.17 18.36 -16.09
CA ALA A 57 -0.51 16.95 -16.25
C ALA A 57 -1.70 16.70 -17.20
N LEU A 58 -2.48 17.73 -17.56
CA LEU A 58 -3.58 17.59 -18.54
C LEU A 58 -3.08 17.57 -19.99
N ILE A 59 -1.87 18.05 -20.27
CA ILE A 59 -1.29 18.08 -21.63
C ILE A 59 -0.94 16.66 -22.11
N PRO A 60 -0.27 15.78 -21.33
CA PRO A 60 -0.01 14.40 -21.72
C PRO A 60 -1.25 13.53 -21.95
N LEU A 61 -2.45 13.96 -21.50
CA LEU A 61 -3.71 13.28 -21.81
C LEU A 61 -4.18 13.48 -23.26
N GLY A 62 -3.41 14.21 -24.06
CA GLY A 62 -3.70 14.48 -25.48
C GLY A 62 -4.59 15.70 -25.73
N LEU A 63 -5.02 16.41 -24.67
CA LEU A 63 -5.80 17.64 -24.80
C LEU A 63 -4.93 18.80 -25.30
N ASN A 64 -5.48 19.63 -26.17
CA ASN A 64 -4.84 20.88 -26.57
C ASN A 64 -4.74 21.85 -25.39
N TRP A 65 -3.72 22.70 -25.37
CA TRP A 65 -3.47 23.65 -24.28
C TRP A 65 -4.68 24.56 -23.95
N TRP A 66 -5.41 25.03 -24.96
CA TRP A 66 -6.59 25.87 -24.77
C TRP A 66 -7.80 25.07 -24.23
N GLN A 67 -7.94 23.80 -24.62
CA GLN A 67 -8.98 22.90 -24.10
C GLN A 67 -8.73 22.59 -22.63
N ALA A 68 -7.47 22.37 -22.25
CA ALA A 68 -7.06 22.18 -20.87
C ALA A 68 -7.37 23.42 -20.01
N ILE A 69 -7.05 24.63 -20.50
CA ILE A 69 -7.39 25.88 -19.78
C ILE A 69 -8.89 26.03 -19.57
N ILE A 70 -9.72 25.74 -20.58
CA ILE A 70 -11.18 25.79 -20.45
C ILE A 70 -11.67 24.77 -19.41
N ALA A 71 -11.17 23.53 -19.46
CA ALA A 71 -11.53 22.50 -18.50
C ALA A 71 -11.19 22.91 -17.06
N ILE A 72 -10.01 23.49 -16.85
CA ILE A 72 -9.56 24.00 -15.55
C ILE A 72 -10.42 25.18 -15.08
N ALA A 73 -10.74 26.12 -15.98
CA ALA A 73 -11.58 27.27 -15.65
C ALA A 73 -12.98 26.83 -15.21
N VAL A 74 -13.62 25.94 -15.98
CA VAL A 74 -14.96 25.41 -15.65
C VAL A 74 -14.94 24.64 -14.34
N GLY A 75 -13.96 23.75 -14.15
CA GLY A 75 -13.85 22.98 -12.91
C GLY A 75 -13.62 23.85 -11.68
N ASN A 76 -12.77 24.89 -11.78
CA ASN A 76 -12.56 25.83 -10.69
C ASN A 76 -13.80 26.67 -10.37
N VAL A 77 -14.59 27.08 -11.35
CA VAL A 77 -15.87 27.80 -11.11
C VAL A 77 -16.84 26.90 -10.33
N ILE A 78 -17.00 25.64 -10.73
CA ILE A 78 -17.86 24.67 -10.04
C ILE A 78 -17.34 24.41 -8.61
N ALA A 79 -16.04 24.21 -8.46
CA ALA A 79 -15.41 24.02 -7.17
C ALA A 79 -15.62 25.23 -6.24
N THR A 80 -15.48 26.46 -6.76
CA THR A 80 -15.72 27.70 -6.00
C THR A 80 -17.14 27.72 -5.45
N ALA A 81 -18.15 27.38 -6.26
CA ALA A 81 -19.53 27.32 -5.82
C ALA A 81 -19.70 26.30 -4.68
N ALA A 82 -19.10 25.12 -4.81
CA ALA A 82 -19.15 24.08 -3.78
C ALA A 82 -18.45 24.50 -2.47
N ILE A 83 -17.31 25.19 -2.55
CA ILE A 83 -16.57 25.76 -1.40
C ILE A 83 -17.47 26.75 -0.66
N VAL A 84 -18.03 27.73 -1.37
CA VAL A 84 -18.83 28.79 -0.76
C VAL A 84 -20.02 28.19 -0.03
N VAL A 85 -20.75 27.25 -0.65
CA VAL A 85 -21.90 26.66 0.03
C VAL A 85 -21.48 25.80 1.22
N SER A 86 -20.42 25.02 1.08
CA SER A 86 -19.92 24.17 2.18
C SER A 86 -19.42 25.00 3.35
N SER A 87 -19.00 26.25 3.12
CA SER A 87 -18.52 27.18 4.16
C SER A 87 -19.62 27.87 4.97
N LEU A 88 -20.88 27.88 4.50
CA LEU A 88 -21.95 28.71 5.10
C LEU A 88 -22.26 28.30 6.54
N ALA A 89 -22.32 27.00 6.84
CA ALA A 89 -22.66 26.53 8.19
C ALA A 89 -21.59 27.01 9.20
N GLY A 90 -20.31 26.90 8.85
CA GLY A 90 -19.20 27.36 9.66
C GLY A 90 -19.13 28.89 9.77
N ALA A 91 -19.41 29.62 8.69
CA ALA A 91 -19.37 31.09 8.69
C ALA A 91 -20.45 31.75 9.57
N TYR A 92 -21.66 31.16 9.63
CA TYR A 92 -22.78 31.72 10.38
C TYR A 92 -22.91 31.17 11.81
N TYR A 93 -22.59 29.89 12.04
CA TYR A 93 -22.72 29.24 13.35
C TYR A 93 -21.38 29.03 14.07
N HIS A 94 -20.25 29.37 13.45
CA HIS A 94 -18.90 29.23 14.02
C HIS A 94 -18.55 27.81 14.50
N ILE A 95 -19.09 26.79 13.82
CA ILE A 95 -18.84 25.37 14.07
C ILE A 95 -17.96 24.74 12.99
N GLY A 96 -17.13 23.76 13.38
CA GLY A 96 -16.28 23.01 12.45
C GLY A 96 -17.03 21.91 11.69
N PHE A 97 -16.38 21.36 10.67
CA PHE A 97 -16.90 20.24 9.89
C PHE A 97 -17.25 19.00 10.73
N PRO A 98 -16.44 18.54 11.70
CA PRO A 98 -16.76 17.33 12.44
C PRO A 98 -18.03 17.48 13.29
N VAL A 99 -18.27 18.69 13.80
CA VAL A 99 -19.48 19.02 14.56
C VAL A 99 -20.68 19.13 13.62
N TYR A 100 -20.54 19.82 12.49
CA TYR A 100 -21.62 19.93 11.53
C TYR A 100 -22.01 18.56 10.93
N SER A 101 -21.05 17.64 10.78
CA SER A 101 -21.31 16.26 10.35
C SER A 101 -22.27 15.50 11.27
N ARG A 102 -22.34 15.85 12.56
CA ARG A 102 -23.33 15.30 13.52
C ARG A 102 -24.76 15.65 13.14
N ALA A 103 -24.97 16.81 12.52
CA ALA A 103 -26.27 17.24 12.03
C ALA A 103 -26.74 16.46 10.79
N VAL A 104 -25.81 15.87 10.02
CA VAL A 104 -26.12 15.16 8.77
C VAL A 104 -26.26 13.65 9.05
N TRP A 105 -25.28 13.07 9.73
CA TRP A 105 -25.17 11.61 9.92
C TRP A 105 -25.70 11.12 11.26
N GLY A 106 -25.99 12.03 12.21
CA GLY A 106 -26.28 11.71 13.60
C GLY A 106 -25.02 11.69 14.48
N MET A 107 -25.22 11.68 15.80
CA MET A 107 -24.13 11.78 16.79
C MET A 107 -23.06 10.69 16.65
N TRP A 108 -23.46 9.42 16.47
CA TRP A 108 -22.54 8.31 16.25
C TRP A 108 -22.24 8.12 14.76
N GLY A 109 -23.21 8.35 13.88
CA GLY A 109 -23.03 8.22 12.44
C GLY A 109 -21.99 9.19 11.87
N SER A 110 -21.79 10.37 12.48
CA SER A 110 -20.78 11.33 12.02
C SER A 110 -19.35 10.80 12.10
N GLN A 111 -19.10 9.81 12.97
CA GLN A 111 -17.80 9.17 13.03
C GLN A 111 -17.42 8.53 11.69
N PHE A 112 -18.37 8.03 10.90
CA PHE A 112 -18.08 7.49 9.57
C PHE A 112 -17.54 8.55 8.60
N ALA A 113 -18.15 9.74 8.58
CA ALA A 113 -17.71 10.85 7.74
C ALA A 113 -16.38 11.44 8.22
N VAL A 114 -16.22 11.58 9.54
CA VAL A 114 -14.99 12.06 10.15
C VAL A 114 -13.87 11.05 9.95
N TRP A 115 -14.10 9.74 10.10
CA TRP A 115 -13.11 8.70 9.81
C TRP A 115 -12.76 8.65 8.33
N ASN A 116 -13.70 8.76 7.39
CA ASN A 116 -13.34 8.85 5.96
C ASN A 116 -12.45 10.06 5.67
N ARG A 117 -12.73 11.20 6.29
CA ARG A 117 -11.88 12.40 6.16
C ARG A 117 -10.55 12.24 6.90
N ILE A 118 -10.54 11.63 8.08
CA ILE A 118 -9.33 11.28 8.81
C ILE A 118 -8.52 10.29 8.01
N PHE A 119 -9.10 9.29 7.36
CA PHE A 119 -8.40 8.42 6.40
C PHE A 119 -7.89 9.27 5.23
N LEU A 120 -8.62 10.24 4.72
CA LEU A 120 -8.08 11.25 3.78
C LEU A 120 -6.99 12.16 4.38
N SER A 121 -6.76 12.10 5.69
CA SER A 121 -5.65 12.75 6.38
C SER A 121 -4.65 11.75 7.00
N LEU A 122 -4.96 10.43 7.03
CA LEU A 122 -4.27 9.32 7.73
C LEU A 122 -3.93 8.16 6.78
N ALA A 123 -4.90 7.58 6.06
CA ALA A 123 -4.60 6.80 4.83
C ALA A 123 -3.97 7.70 3.75
N ILE A 124 -4.20 9.01 3.87
CA ILE A 124 -3.53 10.10 3.19
C ILE A 124 -2.82 10.98 4.24
N VAL A 125 -2.09 10.32 5.12
CA VAL A 125 -0.70 10.71 5.27
C VAL A 125 -0.08 11.12 3.92
N HIS A 126 -0.48 10.53 2.80
CA HIS A 126 -0.17 10.98 1.45
C HIS A 126 -0.34 12.49 1.19
N ARG A 127 -1.33 13.28 1.65
CA ARG A 127 -1.39 14.72 1.25
C ARG A 127 -0.37 15.53 2.01
N TYR A 128 -0.33 15.35 3.33
CA TYR A 128 0.69 16.00 4.15
C TYR A 128 2.09 15.50 3.77
N GLY A 129 2.26 14.19 3.65
CA GLY A 129 3.48 13.49 3.25
C GLY A 129 3.91 13.79 1.83
N PHE A 130 3.00 13.94 0.86
CA PHE A 130 3.26 14.39 -0.51
C PHE A 130 3.73 15.84 -0.51
N GLN A 131 3.02 16.75 0.16
CA GLN A 131 3.47 18.14 0.26
C GLN A 131 4.82 18.24 0.98
N THR A 132 5.06 17.41 1.99
CA THR A 132 6.35 17.35 2.70
C THR A 132 7.44 16.71 1.81
N TRP A 133 7.11 15.70 1.01
CA TRP A 133 8.00 15.08 0.03
C TRP A 133 8.43 16.07 -1.05
N VAL A 134 7.46 16.75 -1.66
CA VAL A 134 7.71 17.85 -2.60
C VAL A 134 8.50 18.97 -1.92
N GLY A 135 8.23 19.28 -0.65
CA GLY A 135 9.04 20.19 0.14
C GLY A 135 10.49 19.71 0.34
N GLY A 136 10.70 18.41 0.50
CA GLY A 136 12.01 17.76 0.52
C GLY A 136 12.78 17.95 -0.78
N GLN A 137 12.13 17.78 -1.93
CA GLN A 137 12.73 18.05 -3.25
C GLN A 137 13.09 19.54 -3.41
N CYS A 138 12.25 20.46 -2.89
CA CYS A 138 12.58 21.89 -2.86
C CYS A 138 13.79 22.20 -1.97
N PHE A 139 13.96 21.45 -0.88
CA PHE A 139 15.10 21.59 0.02
C PHE A 139 16.38 21.01 -0.59
N GLU A 140 16.26 19.93 -1.36
CA GLU A 140 17.37 19.37 -2.13
C GLU A 140 17.97 20.41 -3.10
N LEU A 141 17.15 21.24 -3.74
CA LEU A 141 17.65 22.36 -4.58
C LEU A 141 18.56 23.32 -3.80
N ILE A 142 18.26 23.57 -2.53
CA ILE A 142 19.09 24.40 -1.66
C ILE A 142 20.43 23.71 -1.43
N LEU A 143 20.44 22.40 -1.16
CA LEU A 143 21.66 21.62 -0.96
C LEU A 143 22.50 21.51 -2.25
N LEU A 144 21.87 21.27 -3.39
CA LEU A 144 22.52 21.25 -4.71
C LEU A 144 23.12 22.61 -5.09
N SER A 145 22.49 23.71 -4.67
CA SER A 145 23.06 25.05 -4.90
C SER A 145 24.37 25.29 -4.13
N TRP A 146 24.50 24.69 -2.94
CA TRP A 146 25.70 24.76 -2.10
C TRP A 146 26.79 23.80 -2.57
N ASP A 147 26.43 22.54 -2.83
CA ASP A 147 27.32 21.52 -3.38
C ASP A 147 26.64 20.81 -4.56
N PRO A 148 27.00 21.13 -5.81
CA PRO A 148 26.46 20.45 -7.00
C PRO A 148 26.72 18.94 -7.01
N LYS A 149 27.71 18.46 -6.26
CA LYS A 149 28.03 17.03 -6.12
C LYS A 149 27.31 16.35 -4.96
N TYR A 150 26.38 17.02 -4.27
CA TYR A 150 25.65 16.47 -3.13
C TYR A 150 25.04 15.09 -3.41
N ALA A 151 24.38 14.93 -4.56
CA ALA A 151 23.76 13.66 -4.98
C ALA A 151 24.78 12.54 -5.26
N SER A 152 26.03 12.88 -5.62
CA SER A 152 27.09 11.89 -5.91
C SER A 152 27.97 11.57 -4.70
N ARG A 153 27.98 12.41 -3.66
CA ARG A 153 28.74 12.14 -2.41
C ARG A 153 28.02 11.22 -1.44
N ILE A 154 26.68 11.20 -1.46
CA ILE A 154 25.90 10.31 -0.60
C ILE A 154 25.70 9.01 -1.38
N PRO A 155 26.39 7.90 -1.00
CA PRO A 155 26.17 6.62 -1.66
C PRO A 155 24.72 6.20 -1.48
N ASN A 156 24.06 5.86 -2.58
CA ASN A 156 22.68 5.44 -2.53
C ASN A 156 22.57 4.02 -1.98
N HIS A 157 22.00 3.87 -0.79
CA HIS A 157 21.74 2.57 -0.16
C HIS A 157 20.28 2.12 -0.32
N MET A 158 19.45 2.90 -1.01
CA MET A 158 18.03 2.60 -1.22
C MET A 158 17.81 1.96 -2.59
N PRO A 159 17.08 0.82 -2.66
CA PRO A 159 16.75 0.18 -3.93
C PRO A 159 15.81 1.06 -4.76
N ALA A 160 16.00 1.09 -6.09
CA ALA A 160 15.23 1.94 -7.00
C ALA A 160 13.72 1.64 -7.00
N SER A 161 13.30 0.46 -6.54
CA SER A 161 11.89 0.10 -6.28
C SER A 161 11.21 1.00 -5.23
N THR A 162 12.00 1.67 -4.41
CA THR A 162 11.52 2.65 -3.43
C THR A 162 11.08 3.95 -4.13
N GLY A 163 11.59 4.26 -5.32
CA GLY A 163 11.26 5.49 -6.04
C GLY A 163 11.92 6.76 -5.48
N MET A 164 12.98 6.62 -4.69
CA MET A 164 13.80 7.73 -4.18
C MET A 164 15.26 7.34 -3.98
N THR A 165 16.15 8.33 -4.02
CA THR A 165 17.56 8.21 -3.63
C THR A 165 17.77 8.52 -2.15
N THR A 166 18.88 8.04 -1.59
CA THR A 166 19.26 8.33 -0.19
C THR A 166 19.46 9.85 0.03
N ALA A 167 19.95 10.58 -0.97
CA ALA A 167 20.11 12.03 -0.92
C ALA A 167 18.77 12.79 -0.86
N GLU A 168 17.79 12.38 -1.67
CA GLU A 168 16.42 12.91 -1.63
C GLU A 168 15.75 12.60 -0.28
N PHE A 169 15.95 11.39 0.27
CA PHE A 169 15.39 11.03 1.57
C PHE A 169 15.97 11.87 2.72
N VAL A 170 17.28 12.12 2.73
CA VAL A 170 17.91 13.00 3.74
C VAL A 170 17.35 14.42 3.63
N SER A 171 17.20 14.95 2.41
CA SER A 171 16.61 16.27 2.15
C SER A 171 15.16 16.35 2.66
N TYR A 172 14.38 15.29 2.44
CA TYR A 172 13.03 15.15 2.97
C TYR A 172 12.99 15.17 4.51
N ILE A 173 13.86 14.42 5.19
CA ILE A 173 13.91 14.39 6.66
C ILE A 173 14.26 15.77 7.22
N ILE A 174 15.20 16.49 6.60
CA ILE A 174 15.56 17.84 7.02
C ILE A 174 14.36 18.78 6.88
N PHE A 175 13.69 18.77 5.73
CA PHE A 175 12.49 19.59 5.51
C PHE A 175 11.36 19.23 6.50
N PHE A 176 11.16 17.93 6.75
CA PHE A 176 10.18 17.44 7.72
C PHE A 176 10.42 18.04 9.10
N VAL A 177 11.65 17.97 9.61
CA VAL A 177 12.03 18.55 10.92
C VAL A 177 11.85 20.07 10.95
N ILE A 178 12.22 20.78 9.87
CA ILE A 178 12.03 22.23 9.75
C ILE A 178 10.54 22.62 9.78
N SER A 179 9.65 21.76 9.28
CA SER A 179 8.21 22.03 9.26
C SER A 179 7.51 21.87 10.62
N LEU A 180 8.06 21.07 11.55
CA LEU A 180 7.43 20.72 12.83
C LEU A 180 7.18 21.91 13.78
N PRO A 181 8.07 22.92 13.91
CA PRO A 181 7.80 24.09 14.75
C PRO A 181 6.60 24.92 14.27
N PHE A 182 6.34 24.95 12.96
CA PHE A 182 5.22 25.71 12.39
C PHE A 182 3.86 25.08 12.74
N LEU A 183 3.81 23.77 13.03
CA LEU A 183 2.61 23.07 13.50
C LEU A 183 2.17 23.52 14.91
N TRP A 184 3.07 24.12 15.69
CA TRP A 184 2.74 24.62 17.03
C TRP A 184 1.89 25.90 16.98
N ILE A 185 1.85 26.59 15.84
CA ILE A 185 1.15 27.87 15.68
C ILE A 185 -0.37 27.62 15.73
N GLN A 186 -1.06 28.34 16.61
CA GLN A 186 -2.52 28.24 16.73
C GLN A 186 -3.24 28.85 15.51
N PRO A 187 -4.39 28.29 15.10
CA PRO A 187 -5.12 28.71 13.89
C PRO A 187 -5.45 30.20 13.82
N HIS A 188 -5.77 30.82 14.96
CA HIS A 188 -6.13 32.23 15.04
C HIS A 188 -4.93 33.20 14.87
N ARG A 189 -3.67 32.70 14.92
CA ARG A 189 -2.44 33.51 14.74
C ARG A 189 -1.75 33.30 13.38
N LEU A 190 -2.31 32.46 12.50
CA LEU A 190 -1.69 32.11 11.21
C LEU A 190 -1.62 33.27 10.20
N GLN A 191 -2.30 34.39 10.45
CA GLN A 191 -2.40 35.54 9.54
C GLN A 191 -1.04 36.08 9.06
N LYS A 192 -0.07 36.18 9.97
CA LYS A 192 1.27 36.70 9.65
C LYS A 192 2.06 35.72 8.77
N LEU A 193 1.94 34.42 9.07
CA LEU A 193 2.55 33.36 8.26
C LEU A 193 1.97 33.36 6.85
N PHE A 194 0.64 33.53 6.73
CA PHE A 194 -0.03 33.59 5.44
C PHE A 194 0.40 34.79 4.61
N LEU A 195 0.46 35.98 5.21
CA LEU A 195 0.89 37.18 4.51
C LEU A 195 2.33 37.07 4.00
N PHE A 196 3.25 36.61 4.86
CA PHE A 196 4.66 36.46 4.48
C PHE A 196 4.82 35.44 3.35
N SER A 197 4.22 34.25 3.52
CA SER A 197 4.38 33.17 2.55
C SER A 197 3.68 33.50 1.22
N SER A 198 2.54 34.19 1.24
CA SER A 198 1.80 34.54 0.01
C SER A 198 2.58 35.51 -0.86
N VAL A 199 3.20 36.54 -0.26
CA VAL A 199 4.03 37.52 -0.99
C VAL A 199 5.21 36.84 -1.67
N VAL A 200 5.94 35.99 -0.94
CA VAL A 200 7.08 35.22 -1.50
C VAL A 200 6.63 34.33 -2.66
N THR A 201 5.49 33.66 -2.50
CA THR A 201 4.96 32.71 -3.49
C THR A 201 4.54 33.41 -4.78
N ILE A 202 3.84 34.55 -4.73
CA ILE A 202 3.44 35.29 -5.94
C ILE A 202 4.67 35.77 -6.69
N VAL A 203 5.61 36.39 -5.99
CA VAL A 203 6.83 36.93 -6.59
C VAL A 203 7.58 35.81 -7.31
N PHE A 204 7.69 34.64 -6.66
CA PHE A 204 8.31 33.46 -7.27
C PHE A 204 7.63 33.03 -8.57
N PHE A 205 6.31 32.80 -8.57
CA PHE A 205 5.60 32.33 -9.78
C PHE A 205 5.67 33.34 -10.94
N VAL A 206 5.62 34.65 -10.65
CA VAL A 206 5.78 35.70 -11.65
C VAL A 206 7.20 35.69 -12.20
N VAL A 207 8.22 35.59 -11.35
CA VAL A 207 9.63 35.53 -11.76
C VAL A 207 9.90 34.30 -12.62
N VAL A 208 9.39 33.12 -12.24
CA VAL A 208 9.55 31.89 -13.02
C VAL A 208 8.86 31.99 -14.38
N LEU A 209 7.67 32.60 -14.45
CA LEU A 209 7.00 32.83 -15.73
C LEU A 209 7.81 33.76 -16.63
N ILE A 210 8.28 34.90 -16.10
CA ILE A 210 9.10 35.87 -16.85
C ILE A 210 10.38 35.18 -17.34
N TRP A 211 11.03 34.42 -16.47
CA TRP A 211 12.23 33.66 -16.82
C TRP A 211 11.96 32.64 -17.93
N ALA A 212 10.90 31.83 -17.82
CA ALA A 212 10.56 30.82 -18.81
C ALA A 212 10.25 31.46 -20.18
N LEU A 213 9.51 32.57 -20.20
CA LEU A 213 9.18 33.30 -21.44
C LEU A 213 10.40 34.00 -22.05
N ALA A 214 11.26 34.59 -21.23
CA ALA A 214 12.48 35.25 -21.70
C ALA A 214 13.52 34.26 -22.26
N THR A 215 13.51 33.01 -21.79
CA THR A 215 14.48 31.96 -22.16
C THR A 215 13.98 31.01 -23.26
N MET A 216 12.81 31.27 -23.83
CA MET A 216 12.14 30.41 -24.82
C MET A 216 12.84 30.32 -26.20
N GLY A 217 13.78 31.23 -26.50
CA GLY A 217 14.54 31.25 -27.76
C GLY A 217 13.72 31.71 -28.99
N GLU A 218 14.32 31.73 -30.19
CA GLU A 218 13.69 32.22 -31.44
C GLU A 218 12.55 31.32 -31.96
N GLY A 219 12.35 30.14 -31.36
CA GLY A 219 11.41 29.12 -31.83
C GLY A 219 9.99 29.20 -31.30
N GLY A 220 9.66 30.20 -30.46
CA GLY A 220 8.31 30.30 -29.89
C GLY A 220 8.01 29.22 -28.84
N PHE A 221 6.74 29.11 -28.43
CA PHE A 221 6.29 28.01 -27.57
C PHE A 221 6.55 26.71 -28.32
N GLY A 222 7.13 25.70 -27.66
CA GLY A 222 7.56 24.46 -28.32
C GLY A 222 6.42 23.71 -29.05
N SER A 223 6.75 22.55 -29.64
CA SER A 223 5.78 21.76 -30.42
C SER A 223 4.50 21.41 -29.65
N THR A 224 4.48 21.43 -28.32
CA THR A 224 3.27 21.28 -27.48
C THR A 224 2.13 22.25 -27.82
N MET A 225 2.40 23.47 -28.29
CA MET A 225 1.34 24.40 -28.71
C MET A 225 0.96 24.29 -30.19
N ASP A 226 1.83 23.70 -31.01
CA ASP A 226 1.67 23.55 -32.46
C ASP A 226 1.19 22.14 -32.88
N SER A 227 1.35 21.13 -32.02
CA SER A 227 0.97 19.74 -32.30
C SER A 227 -0.53 19.53 -32.13
N SER A 228 -1.26 19.37 -33.24
CA SER A 228 -2.63 18.88 -33.25
C SER A 228 -2.66 17.36 -33.12
N THR A 229 -2.99 16.86 -31.93
CA THR A 229 -3.19 15.42 -31.73
C THR A 229 -4.47 14.96 -32.43
N PHE A 230 -4.40 13.90 -33.26
CA PHE A 230 -5.54 13.35 -33.99
C PHE A 230 -6.41 12.49 -33.04
N ILE A 231 -7.21 13.15 -32.19
CA ILE A 231 -8.19 12.49 -31.31
C ILE A 231 -9.58 12.58 -31.96
N PRO A 232 -10.39 11.50 -31.96
CA PRO A 232 -11.77 11.57 -32.45
C PRO A 232 -12.57 12.66 -31.73
N GLU A 233 -13.12 13.61 -32.49
CA GLU A 233 -13.92 14.72 -31.93
C GLU A 233 -15.21 14.23 -31.27
N THR A 234 -15.80 13.14 -31.76
CA THR A 234 -17.00 12.51 -31.19
C THR A 234 -16.96 10.97 -31.32
N GLY A 235 -17.42 10.27 -30.26
CA GLY A 235 -17.51 8.81 -30.19
C GLY A 235 -16.49 8.17 -29.23
N GLY A 236 -16.96 7.27 -28.35
CA GLY A 236 -16.12 6.50 -27.40
C GLY A 236 -15.65 7.25 -26.14
N PRO A 237 -15.07 6.55 -25.15
CA PRO A 237 -14.54 7.12 -23.90
C PRO A 237 -13.19 7.87 -24.08
N ALA A 238 -12.56 7.78 -25.24
CA ALA A 238 -11.32 8.51 -25.58
C ALA A 238 -11.58 9.79 -26.40
N SER A 239 -12.84 10.23 -26.54
CA SER A 239 -13.16 11.44 -27.28
C SER A 239 -12.69 12.70 -26.56
N VAL A 240 -12.43 13.76 -27.34
CA VAL A 240 -12.03 15.07 -26.80
C VAL A 240 -13.05 15.58 -25.77
N ALA A 241 -14.35 15.39 -26.04
CA ALA A 241 -15.41 15.83 -25.12
C ALA A 241 -15.37 15.10 -23.76
N TRP A 242 -15.19 13.77 -23.76
CA TRP A 242 -15.13 13.00 -22.51
C TRP A 242 -13.83 13.25 -21.75
N LEU A 243 -12.71 13.46 -22.46
CA LEU A 243 -11.43 13.85 -21.86
C LEU A 243 -11.50 15.25 -21.24
N MET A 244 -12.18 16.20 -21.88
CA MET A 244 -12.44 17.51 -21.28
C MET A 244 -13.30 17.40 -20.02
N VAL A 245 -14.36 16.59 -20.04
CA VAL A 245 -15.19 16.33 -18.85
C VAL A 245 -14.36 15.70 -17.74
N TYR A 246 -13.52 14.72 -18.06
CA TYR A 246 -12.61 14.10 -17.11
C TYR A 246 -11.63 15.14 -16.53
N GLY A 247 -11.06 16.00 -17.36
CA GLY A 247 -10.20 17.12 -16.93
C GLY A 247 -10.92 18.07 -15.96
N VAL A 248 -12.17 18.46 -16.27
CA VAL A 248 -13.01 19.27 -15.36
C VAL A 248 -13.19 18.55 -14.02
N MET A 249 -13.55 17.26 -14.01
CA MET A 249 -13.73 16.53 -12.75
C MET A 249 -12.43 16.32 -11.98
N CYS A 250 -11.29 16.11 -12.64
CA CYS A 250 -9.98 16.02 -11.99
C CYS A 250 -9.63 17.31 -11.23
N THR A 251 -9.91 18.48 -11.82
CA THR A 251 -9.66 19.76 -11.14
C THR A 251 -10.56 19.99 -9.93
N ILE A 252 -11.84 19.58 -10.00
CA ILE A 252 -12.74 19.62 -8.83
C ILE A 252 -12.26 18.62 -7.76
N GLY A 253 -11.84 17.44 -8.19
CA GLY A 253 -11.34 16.40 -7.32
C GLY A 253 -10.08 16.77 -6.55
N ALA A 254 -9.20 17.55 -7.19
CA ALA A 254 -7.99 18.08 -6.55
C ALA A 254 -8.32 18.85 -5.25
N ILE A 255 -9.44 19.56 -5.18
CA ILE A 255 -9.87 20.33 -4.01
C ILE A 255 -11.02 19.69 -3.20
N ALA A 256 -11.55 18.53 -3.60
CA ALA A 256 -12.72 17.89 -2.96
C ALA A 256 -12.59 17.76 -1.43
N ALA A 257 -11.38 17.44 -0.95
CA ALA A 257 -11.02 17.41 0.46
C ALA A 257 -11.24 18.75 1.17
N GLY A 258 -10.76 19.83 0.54
CA GLY A 258 -10.86 21.21 1.00
C GLY A 258 -12.31 21.71 0.99
N ILE A 259 -13.11 21.28 0.00
CA ILE A 259 -14.54 21.62 -0.04
C ILE A 259 -15.25 21.08 1.20
N LEU A 260 -14.99 19.82 1.55
CA LEU A 260 -15.64 19.16 2.68
C LEU A 260 -15.26 19.79 4.03
N ASN A 261 -13.98 20.16 4.21
CA ASN A 261 -13.48 20.70 5.47
C ASN A 261 -13.62 22.22 5.63
N GLN A 262 -14.17 22.92 4.63
CA GLN A 262 -14.15 24.39 4.61
C GLN A 262 -14.77 25.05 5.85
N ASN A 263 -15.73 24.38 6.50
CA ASN A 263 -16.32 24.84 7.76
C ASN A 263 -15.29 25.09 8.88
N ASP A 264 -14.17 24.35 8.88
CA ASP A 264 -13.12 24.47 9.89
C ASP A 264 -12.36 25.80 9.83
N PHE A 265 -12.24 26.37 8.64
CA PHE A 265 -11.66 27.69 8.41
C PHE A 265 -12.72 28.79 8.43
N ALA A 266 -13.90 28.53 7.87
CA ALA A 266 -15.00 29.48 7.82
C ALA A 266 -15.46 29.90 9.23
N ARG A 267 -15.38 29.02 10.23
CA ARG A 267 -15.71 29.36 11.63
C ARG A 267 -14.83 30.43 12.25
N LEU A 268 -13.63 30.69 11.72
CA LEU A 268 -12.71 31.72 12.21
C LEU A 268 -13.02 33.13 11.68
N ALA A 269 -14.00 33.25 10.76
CA ALA A 269 -14.38 34.50 10.14
C ALA A 269 -14.94 35.51 11.15
N ARG A 270 -14.51 36.77 11.04
CA ARG A 270 -15.06 37.88 11.83
C ARG A 270 -16.49 38.23 11.41
N ARG A 271 -16.77 38.19 10.11
CA ARG A 271 -18.10 38.39 9.52
C ARG A 271 -18.35 37.29 8.49
N PRO A 272 -19.60 36.81 8.35
CA PRO A 272 -19.91 35.75 7.38
C PRO A 272 -19.63 36.20 5.93
N MET A 273 -19.81 37.49 5.62
CA MET A 273 -19.50 38.04 4.30
C MET A 273 -18.00 38.05 3.97
N ASP A 274 -17.13 38.18 4.97
CA ASP A 274 -15.68 38.13 4.76
C ASP A 274 -15.25 36.73 4.31
N ALA A 275 -15.93 35.69 4.79
CA ALA A 275 -15.74 34.31 4.35
C ALA A 275 -16.39 34.02 2.99
N VAL A 276 -17.51 34.65 2.62
CA VAL A 276 -18.09 34.41 1.29
C VAL A 276 -17.24 35.07 0.20
N TRP A 277 -16.99 36.37 0.32
CA TRP A 277 -16.22 37.13 -0.69
C TRP A 277 -14.74 36.75 -0.71
N GLY A 278 -14.16 36.46 0.46
CA GLY A 278 -12.77 36.06 0.59
C GLY A 278 -12.44 34.71 -0.04
N GLN A 279 -13.46 33.92 -0.43
CA GLN A 279 -13.29 32.60 -1.05
C GLN A 279 -13.78 32.60 -2.50
N LEU A 280 -14.87 33.31 -2.81
CA LEU A 280 -15.47 33.36 -4.15
C LEU A 280 -14.51 33.89 -5.22
N ILE A 281 -13.79 34.99 -4.93
CA ILE A 281 -12.91 35.64 -5.91
C ILE A 281 -11.50 35.00 -5.90
N PRO A 282 -10.82 34.89 -4.75
CA PRO A 282 -9.41 34.49 -4.74
C PRO A 282 -9.18 33.06 -5.20
N TYR A 283 -10.05 32.11 -4.83
CA TYR A 283 -9.88 30.72 -5.19
C TYR A 283 -9.86 30.51 -6.71
N GLY A 284 -10.93 30.95 -7.40
CA GLY A 284 -11.06 30.75 -8.84
C GLY A 284 -9.95 31.45 -9.63
N VAL A 285 -9.62 32.69 -9.26
CA VAL A 285 -8.60 33.49 -9.97
C VAL A 285 -7.21 32.89 -9.82
N TYR A 286 -6.77 32.58 -8.60
CA TYR A 286 -5.41 32.09 -8.37
C TYR A 286 -5.20 30.65 -8.86
N SER A 287 -6.23 29.80 -8.78
CA SER A 287 -6.16 28.44 -9.32
C SER A 287 -5.99 28.43 -10.84
N ILE A 288 -6.78 29.24 -11.56
CA ILE A 288 -6.68 29.39 -13.01
C ILE A 288 -5.32 29.99 -13.38
N LEU A 289 -4.91 31.07 -12.72
CA LEU A 289 -3.65 31.76 -13.02
C LEU A 289 -2.44 30.83 -12.83
N THR A 290 -2.37 30.10 -11.71
CA THR A 290 -1.26 29.19 -11.41
C THR A 290 -1.22 28.02 -12.40
N SER A 291 -2.37 27.48 -12.77
CA SER A 291 -2.44 26.39 -13.74
C SER A 291 -1.99 26.83 -15.14
N VAL A 292 -2.37 28.05 -15.56
CA VAL A 292 -1.92 28.66 -16.82
C VAL A 292 -0.40 28.90 -16.78
N ILE A 293 0.14 29.39 -15.67
CA ILE A 293 1.59 29.53 -15.48
C ILE A 293 2.29 28.17 -15.64
N GLY A 294 1.72 27.10 -15.06
CA GLY A 294 2.20 25.73 -15.23
C GLY A 294 2.30 25.30 -16.69
N ILE A 295 1.21 25.46 -17.44
CA ILE A 295 1.16 25.11 -18.87
C ILE A 295 2.20 25.90 -19.67
N LEU A 296 2.29 27.22 -19.44
CA LEU A 296 3.21 28.10 -20.18
C LEU A 296 4.68 27.84 -19.86
N VAL A 297 5.02 27.56 -18.60
CA VAL A 297 6.40 27.29 -18.19
C VAL A 297 6.87 25.94 -18.76
N VAL A 298 6.02 24.91 -18.73
CA VAL A 298 6.37 23.59 -19.29
C VAL A 298 6.50 23.67 -20.82
N SER A 299 5.58 24.37 -21.50
CA SER A 299 5.66 24.52 -22.96
C SER A 299 6.85 25.37 -23.42
N ALA A 300 7.23 26.40 -22.66
CA ALA A 300 8.40 27.24 -22.97
C ALA A 300 9.74 26.52 -22.71
N THR A 301 9.79 25.60 -21.74
CA THR A 301 11.03 24.90 -21.35
C THR A 301 11.27 23.59 -22.12
N GLN A 302 10.26 23.01 -22.76
CA GLN A 302 10.35 21.73 -23.46
C GLN A 302 11.52 21.64 -24.48
N LYS A 303 11.69 22.67 -25.31
CA LYS A 303 12.75 22.68 -26.34
C LYS A 303 14.15 22.73 -25.73
N ARG A 304 14.30 23.36 -24.55
CA ARG A 304 15.57 23.48 -23.82
C ARG A 304 16.06 22.12 -23.28
N PHE A 305 15.14 21.24 -22.92
CA PHE A 305 15.43 19.91 -22.40
C PHE A 305 15.31 18.81 -23.47
N GLY A 306 15.55 19.14 -24.75
CA GLY A 306 15.63 18.13 -25.82
C GLY A 306 14.26 17.59 -26.29
N GLY A 307 13.16 18.30 -26.02
CA GLY A 307 11.81 17.90 -26.44
C GLY A 307 10.97 17.23 -25.34
N GLU A 308 11.57 16.93 -24.18
CA GLU A 308 10.89 16.33 -23.03
C GLU A 308 10.09 17.40 -22.24
N ALA A 309 8.80 17.14 -22.00
CA ALA A 309 7.93 18.02 -21.23
C ALA A 309 8.07 17.75 -19.72
N VAL A 310 9.05 18.39 -19.09
CA VAL A 310 9.27 18.28 -17.63
C VAL A 310 8.15 19.01 -16.89
N TRP A 311 7.24 18.26 -16.27
CA TRP A 311 6.03 18.78 -15.62
C TRP A 311 6.25 19.23 -14.17
N ASN A 312 7.31 18.77 -13.50
CA ASN A 312 7.61 19.05 -12.08
C ASN A 312 8.61 20.22 -11.89
N PRO A 313 8.24 21.32 -11.20
CA PRO A 313 9.10 22.50 -11.04
C PRO A 313 10.49 22.24 -10.43
N PRO A 314 10.65 21.47 -9.33
CA PRO A 314 11.98 21.22 -8.77
C PRO A 314 12.89 20.51 -9.77
N THR A 315 12.36 19.55 -10.53
CA THR A 315 13.10 18.83 -11.57
C THR A 315 13.59 19.78 -12.68
N ILE A 316 12.83 20.82 -13.04
CA ILE A 316 13.28 21.85 -13.99
C ILE A 316 14.56 22.53 -13.50
N PHE A 317 14.64 22.88 -12.21
CA PHE A 317 15.82 23.54 -11.65
C PHE A 317 17.01 22.60 -11.47
N VAL A 318 16.78 21.31 -11.16
CA VAL A 318 17.86 20.29 -11.15
C VAL A 318 18.47 20.15 -12.55
N ARG A 319 17.63 19.97 -13.59
CA ARG A 319 18.11 19.87 -14.98
C ARG A 319 18.80 21.16 -15.46
N LEU A 320 18.41 22.32 -14.92
CA LEU A 320 19.08 23.58 -15.20
C LEU A 320 20.51 23.62 -14.63
N LEU A 321 20.71 23.13 -13.40
CA LEU A 321 22.04 23.01 -12.79
C LEU A 321 22.94 22.00 -13.52
N GLU A 322 22.37 20.90 -14.02
CA GLU A 322 23.11 19.91 -14.82
C GLU A 322 23.60 20.48 -16.16
N GLN A 323 22.84 21.39 -16.77
CA GLN A 323 23.21 22.03 -18.04
C GLN A 323 24.17 23.22 -17.85
N ASP A 324 24.03 24.00 -16.77
CA ASP A 324 24.85 25.18 -16.48
C ASP A 324 25.15 25.34 -14.98
N ASP A 325 26.36 24.98 -14.56
CA ASP A 325 26.86 25.12 -13.18
C ASP A 325 27.44 26.53 -12.87
N SER A 326 26.91 27.57 -13.52
CA SER A 326 27.40 28.94 -13.30
C SER A 326 27.03 29.46 -11.90
N PRO A 327 27.86 30.30 -11.25
CA PRO A 327 27.55 30.87 -9.94
C PRO A 327 26.23 31.65 -9.89
N GLY A 328 25.86 32.29 -11.01
CA GLY A 328 24.58 32.99 -11.15
C GLY A 328 23.38 32.04 -11.16
N THR A 329 23.47 30.93 -11.89
CA THR A 329 22.44 29.88 -11.92
C THR A 329 22.30 29.22 -10.56
N ARG A 330 23.40 28.94 -9.86
CA ARG A 330 23.40 28.39 -8.49
C ARG A 330 22.70 29.32 -7.50
N ALA A 331 22.99 30.62 -7.53
CA ALA A 331 22.33 31.61 -6.68
C ALA A 331 20.81 31.69 -6.98
N ALA A 332 20.43 31.66 -8.25
CA ALA A 332 19.03 31.66 -8.65
C ALA A 332 18.28 30.41 -8.14
N VAL A 333 18.90 29.22 -8.24
CA VAL A 333 18.31 27.97 -7.74
C VAL A 333 18.21 27.95 -6.21
N PHE A 334 19.18 28.54 -5.50
CA PHE A 334 19.07 28.72 -4.04
C PHE A 334 17.83 29.55 -3.66
N PHE A 335 17.65 30.73 -4.26
CA PHE A 335 16.50 31.58 -3.96
C PHE A 335 15.18 30.93 -4.41
N ALA A 336 15.17 30.19 -5.52
CA ALA A 336 14.04 29.39 -5.96
C ALA A 336 13.67 28.31 -4.94
N GLY A 337 14.65 27.53 -4.47
CA GLY A 337 14.47 26.51 -3.45
C GLY A 337 13.92 27.06 -2.14
N VAL A 338 14.45 28.19 -1.66
CA VAL A 338 13.95 28.89 -0.46
C VAL A 338 12.50 29.35 -0.63
N ALA A 339 12.17 29.99 -1.75
CA ALA A 339 10.82 30.46 -2.02
C ALA A 339 9.81 29.29 -2.12
N LEU A 340 10.20 28.20 -2.77
CA LEU A 340 9.39 26.99 -2.87
C LEU A 340 9.22 26.31 -1.52
N CYS A 341 10.26 26.22 -0.68
CA CYS A 341 10.14 25.69 0.68
C CYS A 341 9.14 26.49 1.53
N ILE A 342 9.21 27.83 1.46
CA ILE A 342 8.27 28.72 2.18
C ILE A 342 6.84 28.50 1.67
N SER A 343 6.64 28.37 0.35
CA SER A 343 5.35 28.06 -0.27
C SER A 343 4.79 26.71 0.22
N GLN A 344 5.63 25.67 0.31
CA GLN A 344 5.21 24.35 0.79
C GLN A 344 4.82 24.37 2.27
N ILE A 345 5.59 25.04 3.13
CA ILE A 345 5.22 25.19 4.55
C ILE A 345 3.90 25.98 4.67
N GLY A 346 3.78 27.07 3.92
CA GLY A 346 2.60 27.95 3.93
C GLY A 346 1.31 27.27 3.49
N SER A 347 1.39 26.28 2.61
CA SER A 347 0.23 25.51 2.12
C SER A 347 -0.03 24.24 2.93
N ASN A 348 1.01 23.50 3.32
CA ASN A 348 0.89 22.19 3.98
C ASN A 348 0.39 22.30 5.43
N VAL A 349 0.87 23.29 6.19
CA VAL A 349 0.49 23.51 7.58
C VAL A 349 -1.02 23.75 7.73
N PRO A 350 -1.63 24.74 7.05
CA PRO A 350 -3.06 24.96 7.16
C PRO A 350 -3.87 23.89 6.41
N GLY A 351 -3.45 23.49 5.20
CA GLY A 351 -4.26 22.65 4.32
C GLY A 351 -4.40 21.21 4.79
N ASN A 352 -3.34 20.64 5.37
CA ASN A 352 -3.28 19.21 5.67
C ASN A 352 -3.08 18.94 7.17
N ALA A 353 -2.05 19.50 7.80
CA ALA A 353 -1.70 19.16 9.18
C ALA A 353 -2.75 19.65 10.19
N LEU A 354 -3.16 20.91 10.05
CA LEU A 354 -4.14 21.50 10.95
C LEU A 354 -5.53 20.88 10.75
N ALA A 355 -5.91 20.61 9.50
CA ALA A 355 -7.16 19.94 9.17
C ALA A 355 -7.25 18.55 9.83
N GLY A 356 -6.18 17.74 9.72
CA GLY A 356 -6.09 16.45 10.41
C GLY A 356 -6.14 16.57 11.93
N GLY A 357 -5.48 17.59 12.49
CA GLY A 357 -5.52 17.88 13.92
C GLY A 357 -6.92 18.20 14.44
N ILE A 358 -7.71 18.98 13.67
CA ILE A 358 -9.10 19.30 14.01
C ILE A 358 -9.97 18.03 14.00
N ASP A 359 -9.81 17.17 13.01
CA ASP A 359 -10.58 15.93 12.94
C ASP A 359 -10.24 14.96 14.07
N LEU A 360 -8.95 14.70 14.31
CA LEU A 360 -8.50 13.82 15.39
C LEU A 360 -8.96 14.33 16.77
N SER A 361 -8.93 15.66 16.97
CA SER A 361 -9.45 16.27 18.19
C SER A 361 -10.94 15.96 18.38
N SER A 362 -11.71 15.86 17.30
CA SER A 362 -13.15 15.60 17.35
C SER A 362 -13.55 14.15 17.61
N VAL A 363 -12.69 13.19 17.23
CA VAL A 363 -12.89 11.75 17.48
C VAL A 363 -12.49 11.39 18.91
N PHE A 364 -11.37 11.93 19.38
CA PHE A 364 -10.86 11.68 20.73
C PHE A 364 -10.74 12.97 21.57
N PRO A 365 -11.85 13.67 21.84
CA PRO A 365 -11.84 14.99 22.49
C PRO A 365 -11.29 14.97 23.91
N ARG A 366 -11.27 13.81 24.58
CA ARG A 366 -10.71 13.65 25.92
C ARG A 366 -9.18 13.68 25.97
N TYR A 367 -8.51 13.32 24.88
CA TYR A 367 -7.06 13.06 24.87
C TYR A 367 -6.30 13.92 23.86
N ILE A 368 -6.95 14.29 22.76
CA ILE A 368 -6.32 14.97 21.62
C ILE A 368 -6.82 16.41 21.52
N ASN A 369 -5.88 17.35 21.55
CA ASN A 369 -6.10 18.73 21.14
C ASN A 369 -5.63 18.92 19.69
N ILE A 370 -5.97 20.04 19.06
CA ILE A 370 -5.62 20.31 17.65
C ILE A 370 -4.10 20.17 17.41
N ARG A 371 -3.27 20.65 18.36
CA ARG A 371 -1.80 20.60 18.26
C ARG A 371 -1.27 19.17 18.29
N ARG A 372 -1.68 18.35 19.27
CA ARG A 372 -1.32 16.94 19.39
C ARG A 372 -1.81 16.17 18.18
N GLY A 373 -3.03 16.44 17.71
CA GLY A 373 -3.58 15.83 16.50
C GLY A 373 -2.71 16.15 15.26
N ALA A 374 -2.30 17.40 15.08
CA ALA A 374 -1.42 17.80 13.97
C ALA A 374 -0.05 17.11 14.02
N TYR A 375 0.55 16.95 15.21
CA TYR A 375 1.78 16.17 15.36
C TYR A 375 1.60 14.68 15.07
N ILE A 376 0.47 14.08 15.48
CA ILE A 376 0.15 12.68 15.16
C ILE A 376 0.01 12.52 13.64
N THR A 377 -0.70 13.43 12.97
CA THR A 377 -0.82 13.44 11.51
C THR A 377 0.55 13.56 10.83
N ALA A 378 1.44 14.41 11.34
CA ALA A 378 2.80 14.56 10.82
C ALA A 378 3.68 13.32 11.06
N LEU A 379 3.62 12.71 12.24
CA LEU A 379 4.44 11.54 12.59
C LEU A 379 4.01 10.26 11.89
N LEU A 380 2.72 10.09 11.64
CA LEU A 380 2.24 8.99 10.81
C LEU A 380 2.62 9.20 9.33
N SER A 381 3.09 10.40 8.96
CA SER A 381 3.24 10.77 7.55
C SER A 381 4.32 10.04 6.73
N PRO A 382 5.44 9.59 7.32
CA PRO A 382 6.39 8.79 6.58
C PRO A 382 5.93 7.33 6.38
N LEU A 383 5.01 6.82 7.20
CA LEU A 383 4.63 5.39 7.22
C LEU A 383 3.88 4.92 5.96
N VAL A 384 3.31 5.83 5.17
CA VAL A 384 2.54 5.49 3.96
C VAL A 384 3.37 5.68 2.69
N ASN A 385 4.69 5.89 2.81
CA ASN A 385 5.63 5.95 1.68
C ASN A 385 5.16 6.91 0.55
N PRO A 386 5.00 8.22 0.84
CA PRO A 386 4.40 9.18 -0.09
C PRO A 386 5.12 9.30 -1.44
N TRP A 387 6.40 8.98 -1.50
CA TRP A 387 7.24 9.02 -2.70
C TRP A 387 6.82 8.01 -3.79
N GLN A 388 6.28 6.84 -3.44
CA GLN A 388 5.83 5.83 -4.43
C GLN A 388 4.60 6.30 -5.24
N LEU A 389 3.83 7.24 -4.71
CA LEU A 389 2.58 7.71 -5.33
C LEU A 389 2.82 8.77 -6.43
N VAL A 390 4.04 9.32 -6.51
CA VAL A 390 4.40 10.44 -7.42
C VAL A 390 5.21 9.98 -8.64
N CYS A 391 5.54 8.69 -8.75
CA CYS A 391 6.40 8.19 -9.82
C CYS A 391 5.84 8.41 -11.23
N THR A 392 4.54 8.67 -11.41
CA THR A 392 3.94 8.98 -12.73
C THR A 392 2.75 9.93 -12.64
N ALA A 393 2.67 10.89 -13.58
CA ALA A 393 1.58 11.88 -13.67
C ALA A 393 0.18 11.25 -13.82
N THR A 394 0.07 10.10 -14.51
CA THR A 394 -1.19 9.37 -14.66
C THR A 394 -1.67 8.75 -13.35
N THR A 395 -0.74 8.21 -12.55
CA THR A 395 -1.05 7.65 -11.23
C THR A 395 -1.52 8.76 -10.29
N PHE A 396 -0.85 9.91 -10.32
CA PHE A 396 -1.25 11.10 -9.55
C PHE A 396 -2.69 11.56 -9.88
N LEU A 397 -3.03 11.72 -11.16
CA LEU A 397 -4.37 12.14 -11.58
C LEU A 397 -5.44 11.09 -11.27
N SER A 398 -5.16 9.81 -11.49
CA SER A 398 -6.08 8.72 -11.17
C SER A 398 -6.38 8.65 -9.68
N VAL A 399 -5.39 8.87 -8.81
CA VAL A 399 -5.57 8.89 -7.36
C VAL A 399 -6.46 10.06 -6.93
N LEU A 400 -6.26 11.27 -7.48
CA LEU A 400 -7.08 12.45 -7.17
C LEU A 400 -8.54 12.29 -7.60
N SER A 401 -8.78 11.76 -8.81
CA SER A 401 -10.14 11.55 -9.33
C SER A 401 -10.87 10.41 -8.61
N SER A 402 -10.15 9.37 -8.23
CA SER A 402 -10.68 8.20 -7.52
C SER A 402 -11.29 8.53 -6.16
N TYR A 403 -10.63 9.35 -5.34
CA TYR A 403 -11.15 9.68 -4.01
C TYR A 403 -12.36 10.61 -4.03
N SER A 404 -12.50 11.37 -5.11
CA SER A 404 -13.64 12.27 -5.31
C SER A 404 -14.96 11.52 -5.34
N VAL A 405 -14.94 10.24 -5.74
CA VAL A 405 -16.11 9.33 -5.69
C VAL A 405 -16.71 9.24 -4.29
N PHE A 406 -15.90 9.25 -3.23
CA PHE A 406 -16.38 9.12 -1.86
C PHE A 406 -16.72 10.46 -1.21
N LEU A 407 -16.00 11.52 -1.57
CA LEU A 407 -16.14 12.85 -0.97
C LEU A 407 -17.28 13.66 -1.57
N ALA A 408 -17.51 13.56 -2.88
CA ALA A 408 -18.57 14.33 -3.54
C ALA A 408 -19.97 14.01 -3.00
N PRO A 409 -20.32 12.73 -2.72
CA PRO A 409 -21.58 12.42 -2.05
C PRO A 409 -21.69 13.07 -0.67
N MET A 410 -20.60 13.18 0.09
CA MET A 410 -20.61 13.80 1.42
C MET A 410 -20.85 15.31 1.35
N THR A 411 -20.20 16.00 0.42
CA THR A 411 -20.42 17.44 0.20
C THR A 411 -21.86 17.72 -0.27
N GLY A 412 -22.41 16.87 -1.14
CA GLY A 412 -23.81 16.93 -1.59
C GLY A 412 -24.83 16.80 -0.45
N MET A 413 -24.62 15.85 0.47
CA MET A 413 -25.51 15.68 1.62
C MET A 413 -25.40 16.84 2.62
N MET A 414 -24.21 17.39 2.84
CA MET A 414 -24.04 18.59 3.68
C MET A 414 -24.78 19.79 3.09
N PHE A 415 -24.68 19.99 1.77
CA PHE A 415 -25.44 21.01 1.05
C PHE A 415 -26.96 20.82 1.26
N ALA A 416 -27.47 19.61 0.97
CA ALA A 416 -28.88 19.29 1.08
C ALA A 416 -29.41 19.48 2.52
N SER A 417 -28.62 19.04 3.50
CA SER A 417 -28.97 19.18 4.91
C SER A 417 -29.07 20.64 5.35
N TYR A 418 -28.11 21.49 4.96
CA TYR A 418 -28.10 22.90 5.38
C TYR A 418 -29.17 23.73 4.67
N VAL A 419 -29.19 23.67 3.34
CA VAL A 419 -29.96 24.60 2.51
C VAL A 419 -31.42 24.18 2.40
N VAL A 420 -31.69 22.89 2.20
CA VAL A 420 -33.03 22.39 1.89
C VAL A 420 -33.73 21.86 3.13
N VAL A 421 -33.13 20.92 3.85
CA VAL A 421 -33.77 20.26 5.01
C VAL A 421 -33.86 21.22 6.20
N SER A 422 -32.72 21.78 6.62
CA SER A 422 -32.64 22.65 7.79
C SER A 422 -33.05 24.10 7.50
N ARG A 423 -33.20 24.49 6.22
CA ARG A 423 -33.48 25.86 5.78
C ARG A 423 -32.60 26.91 6.46
N ARG A 424 -31.30 26.61 6.59
CA ARG A 424 -30.26 27.41 7.28
C ARG A 424 -30.46 27.57 8.80
N LYS A 425 -31.33 26.80 9.45
CA LYS A 425 -31.57 26.80 10.90
C LYS A 425 -30.90 25.59 11.56
N VAL A 426 -29.93 25.81 12.45
CA VAL A 426 -29.21 24.73 13.15
C VAL A 426 -29.29 24.95 14.66
N LYS A 427 -29.61 23.89 15.42
CA LYS A 427 -29.69 23.95 16.89
C LYS A 427 -28.35 23.58 17.50
N VAL A 428 -27.47 24.56 17.72
CA VAL A 428 -26.05 24.31 18.07
C VAL A 428 -25.89 23.50 19.36
N ASP A 429 -26.72 23.74 20.38
CA ASP A 429 -26.61 23.09 21.69
C ASP A 429 -26.78 21.57 21.63
N ASP A 430 -27.62 21.07 20.72
CA ASP A 430 -27.94 19.65 20.59
C ASP A 430 -26.83 18.87 19.87
N LEU A 431 -25.89 19.56 19.21
CA LEU A 431 -24.70 18.95 18.56
C LEU A 431 -23.63 18.47 19.56
N TYR A 432 -23.79 18.82 20.84
CA TYR A 432 -22.86 18.45 21.92
C TYR A 432 -23.51 17.53 22.97
N GLN A 433 -24.78 17.18 22.80
CA GLN A 433 -25.54 16.32 23.71
C GLN A 433 -25.67 14.90 23.16
N GLY A 434 -24.98 13.93 23.76
CA GLY A 434 -24.96 12.53 23.32
C GLY A 434 -26.06 11.65 23.91
N HIS A 435 -27.25 12.19 24.17
CA HIS A 435 -28.38 11.44 24.74
C HIS A 435 -29.64 11.58 23.86
N SER A 436 -30.64 10.72 24.10
CA SER A 436 -31.91 10.68 23.36
C SER A 436 -32.70 12.00 23.32
N GLY A 437 -32.42 12.94 24.24
CA GLY A 437 -32.97 14.30 24.21
C GLY A 437 -32.45 15.23 23.09
N SER A 438 -31.40 14.87 22.34
CA SER A 438 -30.89 15.66 21.21
C SER A 438 -31.73 15.46 19.95
N ILE A 439 -32.06 16.53 19.23
CA ILE A 439 -32.72 16.42 17.91
C ILE A 439 -31.88 15.64 16.88
N TYR A 440 -30.56 15.56 17.08
CA TYR A 440 -29.60 14.87 16.21
C TYR A 440 -29.29 13.44 16.67
N TRP A 441 -30.04 12.91 17.65
CA TRP A 441 -29.93 11.51 18.06
C TRP A 441 -30.56 10.56 17.02
N TYR A 442 -31.52 11.00 16.21
CA TYR A 442 -32.19 10.15 15.19
C TYR A 442 -32.55 8.75 15.73
N THR A 443 -32.22 7.68 15.00
CA THR A 443 -32.38 6.28 15.43
C THR A 443 -31.10 5.79 16.08
N HIS A 444 -31.07 5.69 17.42
CA HIS A 444 -29.92 5.22 18.21
C HIS A 444 -28.59 5.95 17.94
N GLY A 445 -28.65 7.22 17.55
CA GLY A 445 -27.48 8.07 17.24
C GLY A 445 -27.06 8.08 15.77
N VAL A 446 -27.79 7.40 14.87
CA VAL A 446 -27.48 7.33 13.44
C VAL A 446 -28.66 7.80 12.60
N ASN A 447 -28.40 8.64 11.60
CA ASN A 447 -29.36 9.00 10.57
C ASN A 447 -29.26 8.01 9.39
N PHE A 448 -30.11 6.99 9.35
CA PHE A 448 -30.09 5.97 8.29
C PHE A 448 -30.21 6.54 6.86
N ARG A 449 -30.76 7.76 6.72
CA ARG A 449 -30.91 8.46 5.44
C ARG A 449 -29.56 8.85 4.83
N ALA A 450 -28.56 9.14 5.67
CA ALA A 450 -27.23 9.56 5.22
C ALA A 450 -26.42 8.41 4.60
N PRO A 451 -26.29 7.21 5.22
CA PRO A 451 -25.65 6.06 4.58
C PRO A 451 -26.30 5.63 3.27
N ILE A 452 -27.65 5.67 3.17
CA ILE A 452 -28.35 5.32 1.93
C ILE A 452 -28.05 6.34 0.82
N ALA A 453 -28.18 7.64 1.11
CA ALA A 453 -27.87 8.69 0.15
C ALA A 453 -26.39 8.66 -0.29
N TRP A 454 -25.48 8.32 0.61
CA TRP A 454 -24.07 8.12 0.30
C TRP A 454 -23.85 6.90 -0.60
N ALA A 455 -24.44 5.75 -0.26
CA ALA A 455 -24.29 4.51 -1.04
C ALA A 455 -24.79 4.66 -2.47
N VAL A 456 -25.89 5.38 -2.69
CA VAL A 456 -26.42 5.67 -4.04
C VAL A 456 -25.47 6.57 -4.84
N GLY A 457 -24.76 7.50 -4.18
CA GLY A 457 -23.77 8.34 -4.85
C GLY A 457 -22.46 7.60 -5.18
N VAL A 458 -22.06 6.63 -4.35
CA VAL A 458 -20.78 5.90 -4.50
C VAL A 458 -20.90 4.67 -5.39
N ALA A 459 -21.91 3.82 -5.18
CA ALA A 459 -21.98 2.48 -5.79
C ALA A 459 -21.92 2.49 -7.33
N PRO A 460 -22.59 3.42 -8.05
CA PRO A 460 -22.55 3.45 -9.51
C PRO A 460 -21.20 3.88 -10.09
N CYS A 461 -20.40 4.66 -9.33
CA CYS A 461 -19.08 5.09 -9.74
C CYS A 461 -17.96 4.09 -9.36
N LEU A 462 -18.27 3.10 -8.51
CA LEU A 462 -17.29 2.13 -8.00
C LEU A 462 -16.69 1.22 -9.09
N PRO A 463 -17.47 0.69 -10.06
CA PRO A 463 -16.89 -0.12 -11.14
C PRO A 463 -15.87 0.65 -11.98
N GLY A 464 -16.18 1.90 -12.35
CA GLY A 464 -15.25 2.75 -13.10
C GLY A 464 -14.00 3.13 -12.30
N PHE A 465 -14.12 3.28 -10.98
CA PHE A 465 -12.96 3.39 -10.09
C PHE A 465 -12.08 2.13 -10.11
N ILE A 466 -12.68 0.94 -10.03
CA ILE A 466 -11.94 -0.33 -10.06
C ILE A 466 -11.18 -0.50 -11.38
N GLY A 467 -11.79 -0.15 -12.52
CA GLY A 467 -11.10 -0.19 -13.82
C GLY A 467 -10.04 0.89 -14.01
N ALA A 468 -10.15 2.03 -13.32
CA ALA A 468 -9.12 3.07 -13.33
C ALA A 468 -7.86 2.67 -12.53
N VAL A 469 -8.04 1.89 -11.45
CA VAL A 469 -6.94 1.35 -10.63
C VAL A 469 -6.36 0.08 -11.25
N ASN A 470 -7.22 -0.84 -11.68
CA ASN A 470 -6.83 -2.11 -12.30
C ASN A 470 -7.23 -2.13 -13.77
N ARG A 471 -6.26 -1.80 -14.64
CA ARG A 471 -6.45 -1.75 -16.10
C ARG A 471 -6.71 -3.11 -16.75
N SER A 472 -6.55 -4.22 -16.02
CA SER A 472 -6.88 -5.57 -16.51
C SER A 472 -8.40 -5.82 -16.60
N VAL A 473 -9.22 -5.00 -15.94
CA VAL A 473 -10.68 -5.18 -15.93
C VAL A 473 -11.32 -4.41 -17.09
N MET A 474 -11.81 -5.15 -18.09
CA MET A 474 -12.56 -4.60 -19.21
C MET A 474 -13.96 -4.15 -18.74
N LEU A 475 -14.22 -2.83 -18.81
CA LEU A 475 -15.50 -2.24 -18.38
C LEU A 475 -16.36 -1.80 -19.57
N PRO A 476 -17.69 -1.90 -19.48
CA PRO A 476 -18.60 -1.29 -20.44
C PRO A 476 -18.39 0.23 -20.52
N GLU A 477 -18.43 0.79 -21.73
CA GLU A 477 -18.17 2.22 -21.96
C GLU A 477 -19.02 3.16 -21.09
N GLY A 478 -20.27 2.76 -20.78
CA GLY A 478 -21.17 3.55 -19.95
C GLY A 478 -20.68 3.73 -18.51
N MET A 479 -20.06 2.71 -17.91
CA MET A 479 -19.50 2.79 -16.55
C MET A 479 -18.27 3.69 -16.50
N THR A 480 -17.42 3.63 -17.53
CA THR A 480 -16.25 4.52 -17.64
C THR A 480 -16.67 5.98 -17.80
N LYS A 481 -17.66 6.25 -18.65
CA LYS A 481 -18.23 7.60 -18.83
C LYS A 481 -18.89 8.14 -17.56
N LEU A 482 -19.55 7.27 -16.77
CA LEU A 482 -20.12 7.66 -15.48
C LEU A 482 -19.04 8.01 -14.45
N PHE A 483 -17.92 7.28 -14.43
CA PHE A 483 -16.78 7.61 -13.57
C PHE A 483 -16.12 8.94 -13.95
N TYR A 484 -16.08 9.29 -15.24
CA TYR A 484 -15.63 10.62 -15.66
C TYR A 484 -16.51 11.76 -15.14
N LEU A 485 -17.74 11.47 -14.69
CA LEU A 485 -18.66 12.42 -14.07
C LEU A 485 -18.73 12.28 -12.54
N ASN A 486 -17.76 11.61 -11.91
CA ASN A 486 -17.85 11.16 -10.51
C ASN A 486 -18.30 12.25 -9.53
N TYR A 487 -17.72 13.45 -9.60
CA TYR A 487 -17.98 14.49 -8.60
C TYR A 487 -19.38 15.07 -8.75
N LEU A 488 -19.77 15.43 -9.99
CA LEU A 488 -21.09 15.98 -10.27
C LEU A 488 -22.20 14.97 -9.98
N TYR A 489 -22.02 13.73 -10.44
CA TYR A 489 -22.96 12.65 -10.18
C TYR A 489 -23.10 12.39 -8.69
N GLY A 490 -21.97 12.20 -7.98
CA GLY A 490 -21.96 11.92 -6.54
C GLY A 490 -22.62 13.04 -5.73
N PHE A 491 -22.33 14.31 -6.06
CA PHE A 491 -22.91 15.47 -5.39
C PHE A 491 -24.43 15.57 -5.60
N LEU A 492 -24.90 15.49 -6.86
CA LEU A 492 -26.31 15.70 -7.20
C LEU A 492 -27.18 14.51 -6.78
N SER A 493 -26.70 13.28 -7.01
CA SER A 493 -27.44 12.06 -6.64
C SER A 493 -27.60 11.95 -5.13
N SER A 494 -26.54 12.15 -4.35
CA SER A 494 -26.61 12.08 -2.89
C SER A 494 -27.48 13.21 -2.31
N ALA A 495 -27.35 14.43 -2.83
CA ALA A 495 -28.18 15.56 -2.40
C ALA A 495 -29.67 15.29 -2.68
N GLY A 496 -29.99 14.82 -3.90
CA GLY A 496 -31.35 14.48 -4.30
C GLY A 496 -31.96 13.38 -3.45
N VAL A 497 -31.26 12.25 -3.29
CA VAL A 497 -31.73 11.12 -2.47
C VAL A 497 -31.88 11.53 -1.01
N TYR A 498 -30.96 12.32 -0.47
CA TYR A 498 -31.05 12.81 0.91
C TYR A 498 -32.30 13.68 1.13
N ILE A 499 -32.64 14.54 0.18
CA ILE A 499 -33.86 15.36 0.20
C ILE A 499 -35.11 14.47 0.11
N LEU A 500 -35.14 13.56 -0.87
CA LEU A 500 -36.27 12.66 -1.08
C LEU A 500 -36.53 11.77 0.15
N LEU A 501 -35.48 11.29 0.82
CA LEU A 501 -35.60 10.50 2.05
C LEU A 501 -36.12 11.32 3.22
N HIS A 502 -35.77 12.61 3.33
CA HIS A 502 -36.33 13.49 4.36
C HIS A 502 -37.78 13.89 4.05
N TRP A 503 -38.19 13.94 2.78
CA TRP A 503 -39.60 14.17 2.42
C TRP A 503 -40.46 12.91 2.62
N SER A 504 -39.93 11.74 2.25
CA SER A 504 -40.65 10.46 2.35
C SER A 504 -40.71 9.97 3.80
N PHE A 505 -39.62 10.14 4.54
CA PHE A 505 -39.51 9.79 5.95
C PHE A 505 -39.07 11.03 6.74
N PRO A 506 -39.97 11.93 7.17
CA PRO A 506 -39.60 13.15 7.87
C PRO A 506 -38.94 12.87 9.23
N ALA A 507 -37.93 13.68 9.57
CA ALA A 507 -37.28 13.64 10.88
C ALA A 507 -38.06 14.55 11.83
N THR A 508 -39.08 14.00 12.49
CA THR A 508 -40.10 14.77 13.23
C THR A 508 -39.53 15.84 14.17
N ASN A 509 -38.42 15.54 14.88
CA ASN A 509 -37.81 16.48 15.83
C ASN A 509 -37.08 17.64 15.13
N VAL A 510 -36.40 17.37 14.02
CA VAL A 510 -35.70 18.39 13.22
C VAL A 510 -36.72 19.24 12.47
N ASP A 511 -37.72 18.62 11.83
CA ASP A 511 -38.77 19.34 11.11
C ASP A 511 -39.62 20.21 12.03
N ARG A 512 -39.92 19.72 13.24
CA ARG A 512 -40.60 20.50 14.28
C ARG A 512 -39.78 21.75 14.60
N PHE A 513 -38.48 21.59 14.89
CA PHE A 513 -37.59 22.72 15.17
C PHE A 513 -37.56 23.73 14.00
N VAL A 514 -37.34 23.28 12.77
CA VAL A 514 -37.25 24.17 11.60
C VAL A 514 -38.54 24.98 11.40
N ARG A 515 -39.71 24.37 11.65
CA ARG A 515 -41.02 25.02 11.55
C ARG A 515 -41.33 25.96 12.71
N THR A 516 -40.98 25.59 13.95
CA THR A 516 -41.29 26.37 15.15
C THR A 516 -40.31 27.49 15.42
N SER A 517 -39.07 27.35 14.95
CA SER A 517 -38.02 28.33 15.21
C SER A 517 -38.22 29.62 14.40
N PRO A 518 -37.76 30.77 14.95
CA PRO A 518 -37.83 32.07 14.29
C PRO A 518 -37.04 32.11 12.97
N SER A 519 -36.99 33.26 12.31
CA SER A 519 -36.32 33.38 11.01
C SER A 519 -34.85 32.93 11.09
N PRO A 520 -34.24 32.45 9.99
CA PRO A 520 -32.86 31.96 10.03
C PRO A 520 -31.86 32.97 10.58
N GLY A 521 -32.05 34.27 10.28
CA GLY A 521 -31.19 35.33 10.81
C GLY A 521 -31.28 35.48 12.32
N GLU A 522 -32.49 35.42 12.89
CA GLU A 522 -32.70 35.50 14.34
C GLU A 522 -32.11 34.29 15.08
N VAL A 523 -32.23 33.08 14.50
CA VAL A 523 -31.62 31.87 15.07
C VAL A 523 -30.10 31.95 15.06
N GLN A 524 -29.51 32.44 13.96
CA GLN A 524 -28.06 32.63 13.85
C GLN A 524 -27.55 33.64 14.88
N GLN A 525 -28.25 34.78 15.03
CA GLN A 525 -27.90 35.80 15.99
C GLN A 525 -28.03 35.30 17.44
N PHE A 526 -29.13 34.60 17.76
CA PHE A 526 -29.33 33.99 19.08
C PHE A 526 -28.16 33.10 19.50
N TYR A 527 -27.67 32.24 18.60
CA TYR A 527 -26.52 31.39 18.90
C TYR A 527 -25.19 32.13 18.90
N SER A 528 -25.03 33.22 18.14
CA SER A 528 -23.84 34.07 18.30
C SER A 528 -23.81 34.67 19.71
N ASP A 529 -24.90 35.30 20.14
CA ASP A 529 -24.99 36.03 21.41
C ASP A 529 -24.91 35.08 22.63
N ARG A 530 -25.52 33.88 22.54
CA ARG A 530 -25.52 32.89 23.62
C ARG A 530 -24.13 32.40 23.99
N TRP A 531 -23.21 32.33 23.03
CA TRP A 531 -21.84 31.88 23.23
C TRP A 531 -20.84 33.05 23.45
N GLU A 532 -21.35 34.27 23.64
CA GLU A 532 -20.55 35.49 23.91
C GLU A 532 -20.39 35.84 25.41
N LEU A 533 -21.01 35.10 26.34
CA LEU A 533 -20.94 35.42 27.76
C LEU A 533 -19.48 35.43 28.28
N PRO A 534 -18.98 36.55 28.83
CA PRO A 534 -17.65 36.62 29.43
C PRO A 534 -17.63 35.80 30.72
N ASP A 535 -16.50 35.12 30.96
CA ASP A 535 -16.23 34.40 32.21
C ASP A 535 -16.68 35.22 33.42
N ARG A 536 -17.83 34.85 34.00
CA ARG A 536 -18.21 35.36 35.33
C ARG A 536 -17.23 34.75 36.32
N VAL A 537 -16.34 35.62 36.80
CA VAL A 537 -15.44 35.43 37.93
C VAL A 537 -16.11 34.59 39.03
N GLY A 538 -15.61 33.37 39.26
CA GLY A 538 -15.72 32.69 40.56
C GLY A 538 -16.72 31.54 40.73
N GLU A 539 -17.38 31.02 39.69
CA GLU A 539 -18.16 29.78 39.82
C GLU A 539 -17.52 28.62 39.02
N PRO A 540 -17.29 27.44 39.64
CA PRO A 540 -16.85 26.28 38.89
C PRO A 540 -17.99 25.84 37.97
N ALA A 541 -17.77 25.94 36.66
CA ALA A 541 -18.68 25.48 35.62
C ALA A 541 -18.79 23.95 35.60
N CYS A 542 -19.36 23.34 36.64
CA CYS A 542 -19.78 21.94 36.66
C CYS A 542 -20.75 21.68 37.82
N SER A 543 -21.98 22.18 37.73
CA SER A 543 -23.07 21.61 38.53
C SER A 543 -23.58 20.35 37.81
N LYS A 544 -23.44 19.19 38.46
CA LYS A 544 -23.99 17.91 38.03
C LYS A 544 -25.49 18.08 37.68
N PRO A 545 -26.01 17.48 36.59
CA PRO A 545 -27.45 17.37 36.45
C PRO A 545 -27.94 16.40 37.55
N ARG A 546 -28.67 16.93 38.54
CA ARG A 546 -29.43 16.10 39.48
C ARG A 546 -30.51 15.38 38.70
N ALA A 547 -30.55 14.05 38.84
CA ALA A 547 -31.66 13.23 38.41
C ALA A 547 -32.95 13.74 39.09
N GLY A 548 -33.92 14.14 38.28
CA GLY A 548 -35.27 14.47 38.71
C GLY A 548 -36.23 14.02 37.62
N HIS A 549 -37.01 12.99 37.92
CA HIS A 549 -38.17 12.60 37.11
C HIS A 549 -39.07 13.81 36.88
N VAL A 550 -39.35 14.13 35.61
CA VAL A 550 -40.50 14.95 35.25
C VAL A 550 -41.30 14.18 34.20
N THR A 551 -42.31 13.49 34.69
CA THR A 551 -43.46 13.02 33.92
C THR A 551 -44.30 14.21 33.47
N GLY A 552 -44.62 14.26 32.18
CA GLY A 552 -45.96 14.65 31.70
C GLY A 552 -46.29 16.15 31.55
N ALA A 553 -46.64 16.48 30.30
CA ALA A 553 -47.64 17.46 29.88
C ALA A 553 -47.36 18.96 30.09
N LEU A 554 -47.00 19.64 28.99
CA LEU A 554 -47.42 21.03 28.74
C LEU A 554 -47.72 21.18 27.24
N GLY A 555 -49.00 21.03 26.90
CA GLY A 555 -49.64 21.70 25.76
C GLY A 555 -50.49 22.85 26.31
N CYS A 556 -50.40 23.99 25.62
CA CYS A 556 -51.30 25.17 25.49
C CYS A 556 -52.14 25.60 26.72
N ASP A 557 -52.26 26.88 27.09
CA ASP A 557 -52.82 27.96 26.28
C ASP A 557 -52.78 29.31 27.04
N TRP A 558 -53.20 30.36 26.33
CA TRP A 558 -53.29 31.77 26.73
C TRP A 558 -54.26 32.12 27.89
N ARG A 559 -53.77 32.96 28.82
CA ARG A 559 -54.46 34.08 29.56
C ARG A 559 -55.63 33.76 30.55
N PRO A 560 -56.04 34.69 31.46
CA PRO A 560 -55.48 34.92 32.81
C PRO A 560 -56.60 34.82 33.90
N SER A 561 -56.38 35.46 35.05
CA SER A 561 -57.30 35.81 36.17
C SER A 561 -57.50 34.84 37.34
N ASP A 562 -57.15 35.40 38.51
CA ASP A 562 -57.88 35.45 39.78
C ASP A 562 -57.97 34.26 40.74
N ASP A 563 -57.40 34.55 41.92
CA ASP A 563 -58.02 34.44 43.24
C ASP A 563 -58.04 33.11 44.02
N LEU A 564 -57.46 33.27 45.23
CA LEU A 564 -58.02 32.88 46.54
C LEU A 564 -58.35 31.40 46.78
N MET A 565 -57.53 30.74 47.61
CA MET A 565 -57.86 30.45 49.03
C MET A 565 -56.94 29.37 49.61
N ALA A 566 -56.38 29.71 50.77
CA ALA A 566 -56.29 28.92 52.01
C ALA A 566 -56.18 27.38 51.91
N SER A 567 -55.24 26.73 52.60
CA SER A 567 -55.17 26.79 54.05
C SER A 567 -54.08 25.84 54.60
N HIS A 568 -53.49 26.25 55.74
CA HIS A 568 -53.06 25.42 56.88
C HIS A 568 -52.06 24.26 56.62
N THR A 569 -50.91 24.16 57.27
CA THR A 569 -50.67 24.42 58.70
C THR A 569 -49.17 24.32 59.02
N ASN A 570 -48.69 25.25 59.86
CA ASN A 570 -47.78 25.05 61.01
C ASN A 570 -46.51 24.16 60.82
N ARG A 571 -45.30 24.53 61.23
CA ARG A 571 -44.87 25.48 62.27
C ARG A 571 -43.35 25.36 62.42
N ARG A 572 -42.75 26.49 62.81
CA ARG A 572 -41.57 26.66 63.69
C ARG A 572 -40.19 26.31 63.11
N SER A 573 -39.14 27.10 63.30
CA SER A 573 -38.92 28.53 63.63
C SER A 573 -37.40 28.67 63.74
N PHE A 574 -36.85 29.73 63.12
CA PHE A 574 -35.71 30.62 63.45
C PHE A 574 -34.97 30.44 64.79
N PRO A 575 -33.81 31.10 65.04
CA PRO A 575 -33.14 32.23 64.32
C PRO A 575 -31.61 32.03 64.23
N ALA A 576 -30.70 32.96 63.90
CA ALA A 576 -30.58 34.17 63.07
C ALA A 576 -29.18 34.75 63.36
N VAL A 577 -28.83 35.83 62.66
CA VAL A 577 -27.77 36.82 62.96
C VAL A 577 -26.35 36.36 62.59
N GLY A 578 -25.58 37.05 61.77
CA GLY A 578 -25.73 38.36 61.13
C GLY A 578 -24.36 38.97 60.90
N GLN A 579 -24.18 39.62 59.74
CA GLN A 579 -23.37 40.84 59.55
C GLN A 579 -21.83 40.75 59.80
N LEU A 580 -20.91 41.46 59.14
CA LEU A 580 -20.85 42.48 58.10
C LEU A 580 -19.32 42.66 57.80
N TRP A 581 -19.00 43.00 56.55
CA TRP A 581 -17.93 43.92 56.11
C TRP A 581 -16.49 43.44 55.83
N LYS A 582 -16.23 43.44 54.51
CA LYS A 582 -15.26 44.27 53.76
C LYS A 582 -13.73 43.99 53.80
N THR A 583 -13.28 43.73 52.57
CA THR A 583 -12.17 44.33 51.80
C THR A 583 -10.74 43.82 51.95
N SER A 584 -10.30 43.27 50.80
CA SER A 584 -9.03 43.44 50.09
C SER A 584 -7.74 42.94 50.73
N THR A 585 -7.10 41.94 50.11
CA THR A 585 -5.97 42.09 49.16
C THR A 585 -5.37 40.71 48.87
N SER A 586 -4.97 40.46 47.62
CA SER A 586 -4.17 39.28 47.18
C SER A 586 -2.66 39.60 47.35
N PRO A 587 -1.66 38.69 47.17
CA PRO A 587 -1.63 37.57 46.21
C PRO A 587 -0.86 36.27 46.63
N SER A 588 -0.96 35.28 45.72
CA SER A 588 0.05 34.24 45.41
C SER A 588 0.11 32.91 46.18
N ALA A 589 -0.27 31.86 45.44
CA ALA A 589 0.46 30.63 45.15
C ALA A 589 0.83 29.59 46.24
N LYS A 590 0.29 28.38 45.99
CA LYS A 590 0.91 27.04 46.09
C LYS A 590 0.82 26.23 47.40
N THR A 591 0.12 25.10 47.22
CA THR A 591 0.41 23.74 47.73
C THR A 591 -0.12 23.35 49.11
N VAL A 592 -1.26 22.69 49.06
CA VAL A 592 -1.91 21.81 50.05
C VAL A 592 -2.06 20.47 49.31
N VAL A 593 -1.84 19.26 49.83
CA VAL A 593 -1.46 18.74 51.13
C VAL A 593 -1.06 17.28 50.89
N ALA A 594 0.07 16.84 51.46
CA ALA A 594 0.25 15.47 51.90
C ALA A 594 0.12 15.51 53.43
N GLY A 595 -0.86 14.80 54.00
CA GLY A 595 -1.05 14.81 55.46
C GLY A 595 -2.46 14.62 56.00
N LEU A 596 -3.46 14.25 55.18
CA LEU A 596 -4.81 13.95 55.69
C LEU A 596 -5.02 12.48 56.13
N PHE A 597 -3.98 11.64 56.10
CA PHE A 597 -4.11 10.21 56.38
C PHE A 597 -4.18 9.89 57.89
N CYS A 598 -3.43 10.61 58.74
CA CYS A 598 -3.36 10.29 60.17
C CYS A 598 -4.49 10.89 61.03
N LYS A 599 -5.31 11.81 60.49
CA LYS A 599 -6.38 12.47 61.26
C LYS A 599 -7.70 11.69 61.27
N ASN A 600 -7.85 10.66 60.44
CA ASN A 600 -9.09 9.88 60.32
C ASN A 600 -9.14 8.60 61.18
N ARG A 601 -8.14 8.34 62.04
CA ARG A 601 -8.14 7.14 62.91
C ARG A 601 -7.76 7.36 64.38
N GLY A 602 -7.70 8.59 64.86
CA GLY A 602 -7.61 8.86 66.31
C GLY A 602 -6.36 8.31 67.01
N LEU A 603 -5.20 8.29 66.34
CA LEU A 603 -3.94 7.84 66.92
C LEU A 603 -3.01 9.03 67.19
N VAL A 604 -2.43 9.08 68.39
CA VAL A 604 -1.44 10.09 68.81
C VAL A 604 -0.05 9.54 68.53
N CYS A 605 0.79 10.27 67.79
CA CYS A 605 2.21 9.95 67.63
C CYS A 605 3.07 11.19 67.91
N LYS A 606 3.91 11.07 68.94
CA LYS A 606 4.92 12.05 69.39
C LYS A 606 6.17 11.95 68.51
N SER A 607 6.85 13.07 68.32
CA SER A 607 8.15 13.17 67.65
C SER A 607 9.31 12.79 68.59
N THR A 608 10.44 12.35 68.03
CA THR A 608 11.76 12.47 68.67
C THR A 608 12.90 12.34 67.65
N SER A 609 13.75 13.39 67.64
CA SER A 609 15.23 13.48 67.47
C SER A 609 16.05 12.66 66.45
N THR A 610 16.84 13.43 65.68
CA THR A 610 18.21 13.29 65.08
C THR A 610 19.20 12.26 65.67
N PRO A 611 20.47 12.08 65.16
CA PRO A 611 21.11 12.23 63.82
C PRO A 611 22.05 11.03 63.46
N ASP A 612 22.76 11.12 62.31
CA ASP A 612 24.21 10.87 62.13
C ASP A 612 24.69 10.09 60.87
N GLU A 613 25.73 10.72 60.29
CA GLU A 613 26.90 10.21 59.55
C GLU A 613 26.95 10.02 58.02
N VAL A 614 28.07 10.57 57.54
CA VAL A 614 28.72 10.82 56.23
C VAL A 614 29.97 9.88 56.19
N PRO A 615 30.92 9.82 55.21
CA PRO A 615 31.05 10.24 53.80
C PRO A 615 31.43 9.07 52.85
N SER A 616 31.47 9.22 51.52
CA SER A 616 32.66 9.61 50.71
C SER A 616 32.42 9.02 49.28
N GLN A 617 32.92 9.49 48.14
CA GLN A 617 33.98 10.44 47.81
C GLN A 617 33.80 10.87 46.33
N HIS A 618 34.07 12.15 46.06
CA HIS A 618 34.85 12.73 44.94
C HIS A 618 34.89 12.05 43.56
N GLU A 619 34.61 12.82 42.49
CA GLU A 619 35.64 13.60 41.79
C GLU A 619 35.02 14.66 40.86
N SER A 620 35.77 15.74 40.68
CA SER A 620 35.39 17.06 40.15
C SER A 620 36.53 17.60 39.29
N ALA A 621 36.20 18.43 38.28
CA ALA A 621 36.94 19.61 37.75
C ALA A 621 36.65 19.76 36.25
N GLY A 622 36.57 20.94 35.61
CA GLY A 622 36.87 22.31 36.04
C GLY A 622 37.73 23.04 34.97
N GLU A 623 37.30 24.26 34.61
CA GLU A 623 38.10 25.45 34.17
C GLU A 623 38.56 25.69 32.70
N SER A 624 37.89 26.68 32.08
CA SER A 624 38.30 28.02 31.58
C SER A 624 39.67 28.37 30.91
N VAL A 625 39.57 29.34 29.98
CA VAL A 625 40.45 30.53 29.66
C VAL A 625 40.94 30.67 28.19
N ALA A 626 41.04 31.94 27.76
CA ALA A 626 41.08 32.59 26.44
C ALA A 626 42.45 32.73 25.72
N GLY A 627 42.44 33.23 24.46
CA GLY A 627 43.57 34.00 23.87
C GLY A 627 43.77 34.02 22.32
N ASN A 628 43.49 35.18 21.71
CA ASN A 628 43.84 35.82 20.40
C ASN A 628 44.95 35.30 19.46
N ALA A 629 44.80 35.52 18.12
CA ALA A 629 45.55 36.50 17.27
C ALA A 629 45.29 36.38 15.73
N ALA A 630 45.54 37.47 14.99
CA ALA A 630 45.23 37.86 13.59
C ALA A 630 46.22 37.29 12.50
N SER A 631 46.23 37.58 11.17
CA SER A 631 45.82 38.71 10.30
C SER A 631 45.93 38.40 8.77
N ASP A 632 45.40 39.33 7.91
CA ASP A 632 45.79 39.75 6.52
C ASP A 632 45.32 38.98 5.24
N VAL A 633 45.05 39.53 4.02
CA VAL A 633 44.88 40.87 3.37
C VAL A 633 44.32 40.67 1.91
N GLU A 634 43.27 41.41 1.53
CA GLU A 634 42.92 42.17 0.28
C GLU A 634 43.12 41.79 -1.24
N LEU A 635 42.10 42.22 -2.05
CA LEU A 635 42.06 42.88 -3.40
C LEU A 635 41.79 42.13 -4.76
N VAL A 636 40.65 42.51 -5.41
CA VAL A 636 40.46 43.15 -6.76
C VAL A 636 40.02 42.40 -8.07
N ASN A 637 38.84 42.85 -8.55
CA ASN A 637 38.29 43.18 -9.90
C ASN A 637 38.03 42.19 -11.08
N SER A 638 36.80 42.33 -11.60
CA SER A 638 36.17 42.05 -12.93
C SER A 638 36.82 42.81 -14.12
N PRO A 639 36.30 42.90 -15.40
CA PRO A 639 34.98 42.49 -15.99
C PRO A 639 34.94 42.04 -17.51
N ALA A 640 33.71 41.88 -18.06
CA ALA A 640 33.23 42.18 -19.45
C ALA A 640 33.66 41.25 -20.62
N MET A 641 33.00 41.11 -21.79
CA MET A 641 31.68 41.31 -22.45
C MET A 641 31.91 40.88 -23.94
N GLY A 642 30.86 40.51 -24.71
CA GLY A 642 30.76 41.00 -26.12
C GLY A 642 30.53 40.03 -27.30
N SER A 643 29.37 40.25 -27.96
CA SER A 643 29.10 40.31 -29.43
C SER A 643 29.05 39.06 -30.34
N SER A 644 27.82 38.67 -30.76
CA SER A 644 27.14 38.89 -32.08
C SER A 644 27.97 39.13 -33.38
N PRO A 645 27.38 39.12 -34.61
CA PRO A 645 26.35 38.24 -35.25
C PRO A 645 26.53 38.01 -36.80
N SER A 646 25.60 37.25 -37.41
CA SER A 646 24.81 37.60 -38.64
C SER A 646 25.17 37.13 -40.08
N VAL A 647 24.11 36.61 -40.77
CA VAL A 647 23.60 36.92 -42.14
C VAL A 647 24.14 36.06 -43.34
N THR A 648 23.34 35.46 -44.25
CA THR A 648 22.33 36.08 -45.17
C THR A 648 21.43 35.09 -45.98
N ARG A 649 20.14 35.48 -46.17
CA ARG A 649 19.20 35.46 -47.36
C ARG A 649 18.88 34.18 -48.19
N ARG A 650 17.60 33.78 -48.38
CA ARG A 650 16.48 34.24 -49.29
C ARG A 650 16.68 33.88 -50.78
N SER A 651 15.71 33.46 -51.63
CA SER A 651 14.23 33.43 -51.59
C SER A 651 13.62 32.86 -52.90
N VAL A 652 12.27 32.69 -52.93
CA VAL A 652 11.28 32.72 -54.07
C VAL A 652 10.84 31.34 -54.64
N SER A 653 9.57 30.95 -54.92
CA SER A 653 8.17 31.35 -54.57
C SER A 653 7.14 30.46 -55.33
N HIS A 654 5.87 30.42 -54.85
CA HIS A 654 4.57 30.10 -55.54
C HIS A 654 4.25 28.62 -55.88
N SER A 655 3.02 28.08 -55.81
CA SER A 655 1.66 28.53 -55.40
C SER A 655 0.66 27.33 -55.44
N SER A 656 -0.41 27.38 -54.61
CA SER A 656 -1.65 26.55 -54.53
C SER A 656 -2.58 26.66 -55.78
N PRO A 657 -3.86 26.19 -55.88
CA PRO A 657 -4.80 25.62 -54.87
C PRO A 657 -5.83 24.50 -55.28
N ALA A 658 -6.57 24.01 -54.28
CA ALA A 658 -8.03 23.68 -54.21
C ALA A 658 -8.71 22.49 -54.98
N ASP A 659 -9.44 21.69 -54.18
CA ASP A 659 -10.89 21.36 -54.27
C ASP A 659 -11.49 20.15 -55.04
N THR A 660 -12.25 19.32 -54.30
CA THR A 660 -13.71 19.03 -54.45
C THR A 660 -14.27 17.60 -54.73
N ILE A 661 -14.96 17.05 -53.70
CA ILE A 661 -16.37 16.53 -53.58
C ILE A 661 -16.91 15.32 -54.41
N GLN A 662 -17.51 14.29 -53.73
CA GLN A 662 -18.96 13.89 -53.69
C GLN A 662 -19.35 12.37 -53.67
N SER A 663 -20.21 12.03 -52.69
CA SER A 663 -21.45 11.21 -52.66
C SER A 663 -21.57 9.71 -53.05
N SER A 664 -22.20 8.98 -52.10
CA SER A 664 -23.41 8.11 -52.17
C SER A 664 -23.39 6.68 -52.74
N ALA A 665 -24.08 5.81 -51.97
CA ALA A 665 -24.92 4.65 -52.35
C ALA A 665 -24.32 3.24 -52.43
N GLY A 666 -24.95 2.31 -51.70
CA GLY A 666 -25.51 1.08 -52.28
C GLY A 666 -24.71 -0.24 -52.22
N LEU A 667 -25.35 -1.23 -51.56
CA LEU A 667 -25.45 -2.65 -51.95
C LEU A 667 -24.26 -3.63 -51.77
N SER A 668 -24.69 -4.80 -51.29
CA SER A 668 -24.07 -6.12 -51.19
C SER A 668 -23.31 -6.62 -52.42
N ALA A 669 -22.24 -7.41 -52.21
CA ALA A 669 -22.11 -8.83 -52.63
C ALA A 669 -20.64 -9.30 -52.60
N ALA A 670 -20.48 -10.62 -52.54
CA ALA A 670 -19.25 -11.42 -52.45
C ALA A 670 -18.27 -11.28 -53.63
N GLY A 671 -17.03 -11.77 -53.44
CA GLY A 671 -16.18 -12.26 -54.53
C GLY A 671 -14.68 -11.93 -54.42
N ASP A 672 -13.92 -12.90 -53.90
CA ASP A 672 -12.56 -13.36 -54.23
C ASP A 672 -11.45 -12.45 -54.84
N SER A 673 -10.24 -12.81 -54.37
CA SER A 673 -8.96 -12.97 -55.10
C SER A 673 -7.82 -11.93 -54.91
N SER A 674 -6.88 -12.34 -54.04
CA SER A 674 -5.42 -12.42 -54.23
C SER A 674 -4.61 -11.24 -54.78
N VAL A 675 -3.64 -10.73 -53.99
CA VAL A 675 -2.27 -10.38 -54.44
C VAL A 675 -1.27 -10.43 -53.25
N THR A 676 -0.42 -11.47 -53.29
CA THR A 676 1.00 -11.61 -52.86
C THR A 676 1.60 -10.87 -51.65
N GLN A 677 2.04 -11.68 -50.68
CA GLN A 677 3.15 -11.43 -49.75
C GLN A 677 4.51 -11.48 -50.45
N GLN A 678 5.47 -10.67 -49.99
CA GLN A 678 6.90 -11.02 -50.00
C GLN A 678 7.63 -10.46 -48.75
N PRO A 679 8.71 -11.12 -48.26
CA PRO A 679 9.20 -11.01 -46.88
C PRO A 679 10.62 -10.41 -46.68
N SER A 680 10.85 -9.95 -45.44
CA SER A 680 12.09 -9.92 -44.62
C SER A 680 13.25 -8.96 -44.91
N VAL A 681 13.76 -8.33 -43.83
CA VAL A 681 15.15 -8.44 -43.33
C VAL A 681 15.14 -8.33 -41.78
N PRO A 682 15.80 -9.24 -41.01
CA PRO A 682 16.01 -9.10 -39.57
C PRO A 682 17.41 -8.53 -39.23
N SER A 683 17.47 -7.50 -38.39
CA SER A 683 18.72 -6.94 -37.87
C SER A 683 19.26 -7.82 -36.73
N ALA A 684 20.18 -8.72 -37.05
CA ALA A 684 21.00 -9.45 -36.09
C ALA A 684 22.45 -8.96 -36.21
N MET A 685 22.84 -7.97 -35.41
CA MET A 685 24.22 -7.67 -35.00
C MET A 685 24.15 -6.81 -33.74
N VAL A 686 25.15 -6.96 -32.85
CA VAL A 686 25.33 -6.29 -31.55
C VAL A 686 24.77 -7.08 -30.36
N HIS A 687 25.52 -8.09 -29.89
CA HIS A 687 25.81 -8.33 -28.46
C HIS A 687 26.78 -9.52 -28.31
N GLN A 688 28.06 -9.25 -28.51
CA GLN A 688 29.16 -10.04 -27.95
C GLN A 688 30.09 -9.03 -27.27
N GLY A 689 30.15 -9.00 -25.94
CA GLY A 689 31.24 -8.29 -25.26
C GLY A 689 30.97 -7.56 -23.93
N LEU A 690 30.06 -7.99 -23.05
CA LEU A 690 30.03 -7.48 -21.66
C LEU A 690 29.55 -8.55 -20.66
N VAL A 691 30.45 -9.47 -20.27
CA VAL A 691 30.37 -10.20 -18.99
C VAL A 691 31.75 -10.13 -18.34
N ARG A 692 31.86 -9.46 -17.19
CA ARG A 692 33.04 -9.51 -16.32
C ARG A 692 33.10 -10.88 -15.66
N GLN A 693 34.04 -11.73 -16.08
CA GLN A 693 34.49 -12.88 -15.28
C GLN A 693 35.68 -12.43 -14.42
N SER A 694 35.59 -12.62 -13.10
CA SER A 694 36.70 -12.50 -12.18
C SER A 694 37.42 -13.86 -12.03
N GLY A 695 38.60 -13.99 -12.66
CA GLY A 695 39.53 -15.12 -12.50
C GLY A 695 40.79 -14.95 -13.39
N PRO A 696 41.99 -15.40 -12.97
CA PRO A 696 43.27 -14.98 -13.56
C PRO A 696 43.62 -15.69 -14.90
N PRO A 697 44.57 -15.16 -15.71
CA PRO A 697 44.68 -15.49 -17.14
C PRO A 697 45.64 -16.66 -17.42
N ALA A 698 45.34 -17.43 -18.49
CA ALA A 698 46.29 -18.29 -19.18
C ALA A 698 46.04 -18.24 -20.71
N ASP A 699 47.16 -18.18 -21.44
CA ASP A 699 47.33 -17.92 -22.88
C ASP A 699 46.72 -18.95 -23.84
N GLY A 700 46.41 -18.52 -25.09
CA GLY A 700 46.28 -19.42 -26.24
C GLY A 700 45.50 -18.87 -27.44
N LEU A 701 46.21 -18.70 -28.57
CA LEU A 701 45.77 -18.18 -29.88
C LEU A 701 44.94 -19.17 -30.74
N VAL A 702 44.38 -18.59 -31.84
CA VAL A 702 44.07 -19.17 -33.19
C VAL A 702 42.55 -19.27 -33.49
N GLN A 703 41.93 -18.42 -34.32
CA GLN A 703 41.96 -18.13 -35.77
C GLN A 703 40.84 -18.84 -36.57
N SER A 704 40.15 -18.04 -37.39
CA SER A 704 38.92 -18.27 -38.15
C SER A 704 39.03 -19.22 -39.36
N SER A 705 37.92 -19.89 -39.73
CA SER A 705 37.55 -20.10 -41.14
C SER A 705 36.05 -20.44 -41.29
N TYR A 706 35.42 -19.82 -42.30
CA TYR A 706 34.04 -20.03 -42.75
C TYR A 706 34.02 -21.09 -43.85
N ASP A 707 33.04 -22.00 -43.83
CA ASP A 707 32.52 -22.64 -45.05
C ASP A 707 31.05 -23.04 -44.85
N ALA A 708 30.22 -22.77 -45.86
CA ALA A 708 28.76 -22.83 -45.82
C ALA A 708 28.20 -24.14 -46.41
N SER A 709 27.15 -24.69 -45.77
CA SER A 709 26.31 -25.81 -46.23
C SER A 709 24.89 -25.65 -45.65
N PRO A 710 23.83 -26.21 -46.27
CA PRO A 710 22.44 -25.71 -46.21
C PRO A 710 21.74 -25.97 -44.86
N PRO A 711 20.62 -25.26 -44.56
CA PRO A 711 20.12 -25.11 -43.20
C PRO A 711 19.44 -26.38 -42.68
N VAL A 712 20.02 -26.95 -41.63
CA VAL A 712 19.34 -27.81 -40.65
C VAL A 712 18.45 -26.89 -39.79
N PRO A 713 17.22 -27.29 -39.40
CA PRO A 713 16.36 -26.47 -38.56
C PRO A 713 17.10 -26.08 -37.28
N VAL A 714 17.27 -24.77 -37.09
CA VAL A 714 18.00 -24.17 -35.97
C VAL A 714 17.24 -24.50 -34.68
N ALA A 715 17.69 -25.54 -33.98
CA ALA A 715 17.50 -25.62 -32.55
C ALA A 715 18.16 -24.37 -31.93
N SER A 716 17.40 -23.63 -31.15
CA SER A 716 17.85 -22.43 -30.43
C SER A 716 19.01 -22.78 -29.50
N ASN A 717 20.24 -22.50 -29.92
CA ASN A 717 21.43 -22.53 -29.07
C ASN A 717 21.42 -21.32 -28.12
N LEU A 718 20.45 -21.27 -27.20
CA LEU A 718 20.54 -20.45 -25.98
C LEU A 718 21.38 -21.23 -24.95
N PRO A 719 22.27 -20.59 -24.18
CA PRO A 719 22.98 -21.25 -23.10
C PRO A 719 21.96 -21.87 -22.13
N LEU A 720 22.11 -23.16 -21.84
CA LEU A 720 21.27 -23.85 -20.85
C LEU A 720 21.59 -23.26 -19.47
N HIS A 721 20.56 -22.74 -18.81
CA HIS A 721 20.66 -22.18 -17.46
C HIS A 721 19.98 -23.11 -16.46
N THR A 722 20.54 -23.19 -15.25
CA THR A 722 19.90 -23.86 -14.10
C THR A 722 19.12 -22.83 -13.29
N LEU A 723 17.91 -23.17 -12.83
CA LEU A 723 17.16 -22.28 -11.93
C LEU A 723 17.58 -22.49 -10.46
N GLU A 724 18.12 -23.67 -10.13
CA GLU A 724 18.51 -24.03 -8.76
C GLU A 724 19.94 -23.67 -8.38
N ASP A 725 20.91 -23.80 -9.29
CA ASP A 725 22.34 -23.60 -8.99
C ASP A 725 22.77 -22.12 -9.08
N ASN A 726 21.88 -21.21 -8.67
CA ASN A 726 22.16 -19.77 -8.64
C ASN A 726 22.74 -19.36 -7.28
N PHE A 727 23.90 -18.68 -7.29
CA PHE A 727 24.52 -18.23 -6.05
C PHE A 727 23.67 -17.13 -5.39
N ASN A 728 23.24 -17.38 -4.16
CA ASN A 728 22.47 -16.44 -3.33
C ASN A 728 21.14 -15.96 -3.95
N ARG A 729 20.56 -16.73 -4.87
CA ARG A 729 19.26 -16.39 -5.50
C ARG A 729 18.33 -17.59 -5.56
N THR A 730 17.02 -17.38 -5.42
CA THR A 730 15.98 -18.41 -5.63
C THR A 730 15.05 -18.04 -6.78
N ALA A 731 14.67 -19.04 -7.57
CA ALA A 731 13.77 -18.87 -8.70
C ALA A 731 12.30 -19.03 -8.27
N HIS A 732 11.51 -18.00 -8.51
CA HIS A 732 10.07 -17.98 -8.24
C HIS A 732 9.28 -17.98 -9.55
N SER A 733 8.34 -18.92 -9.68
CA SER A 733 7.48 -19.04 -10.85
C SER A 733 6.45 -17.92 -10.90
N MET A 734 6.33 -17.27 -12.05
CA MET A 734 5.34 -16.21 -12.27
C MET A 734 4.10 -16.79 -12.94
N GLY A 735 3.03 -16.96 -12.17
CA GLY A 735 1.77 -17.52 -12.65
C GLY A 735 0.91 -16.51 -13.42
N PRO A 736 -0.08 -16.97 -14.20
CA PRO A 736 -0.95 -16.10 -15.01
C PRO A 736 -1.89 -15.20 -14.18
N SER A 737 -2.07 -15.52 -12.89
CA SER A 737 -2.83 -14.69 -11.94
C SER A 737 -1.97 -13.63 -11.25
N ALA A 738 -0.65 -13.62 -11.49
CA ALA A 738 0.24 -12.63 -10.92
C ALA A 738 0.09 -11.28 -11.66
N GLU A 739 0.44 -10.19 -10.98
CA GLU A 739 0.42 -8.83 -11.52
C GLU A 739 1.36 -8.64 -12.74
N GLN A 740 2.29 -9.58 -12.93
CA GLN A 740 3.24 -9.66 -14.04
C GLN A 740 2.79 -10.73 -15.04
N ASP A 741 1.77 -10.42 -15.84
CA ASP A 741 1.26 -11.33 -16.87
C ASP A 741 2.40 -11.75 -17.82
N THR A 742 2.59 -13.06 -17.96
CA THR A 742 3.58 -13.69 -18.83
C THR A 742 3.51 -13.22 -20.29
N TYR A 743 2.32 -12.90 -20.81
CA TYR A 743 2.16 -12.35 -22.17
C TYR A 743 2.59 -10.89 -22.26
N LEU A 744 2.30 -10.13 -21.21
CA LEU A 744 2.69 -8.74 -21.11
C LEU A 744 4.23 -8.62 -21.10
N LEU A 745 4.91 -9.48 -20.33
CA LEU A 745 6.37 -9.53 -20.28
C LEU A 745 7.01 -9.91 -21.62
N ASP A 746 6.43 -10.85 -22.38
CA ASP A 746 6.94 -11.26 -23.70
C ASP A 746 6.75 -10.15 -24.76
N ALA A 747 5.68 -9.35 -24.64
CA ALA A 747 5.43 -8.20 -25.50
C ALA A 747 6.37 -7.00 -25.22
N PHE A 748 6.96 -6.92 -24.02
CA PHE A 748 7.82 -5.81 -23.57
C PHE A 748 9.32 -5.98 -23.87
N ARG A 749 9.68 -6.76 -24.89
CA ARG A 749 11.09 -7.06 -25.26
C ARG A 749 11.96 -5.89 -25.76
N CYS A 750 11.49 -4.64 -25.72
CA CYS A 750 12.31 -3.47 -25.97
C CYS A 750 12.28 -2.53 -24.75
N LEU A 751 13.46 -2.34 -24.14
CA LEU A 751 13.82 -1.26 -23.19
C LEU A 751 13.46 -1.47 -21.70
N ILE A 752 13.82 -2.62 -21.12
CA ILE A 752 14.23 -2.67 -19.70
C ILE A 752 15.74 -2.92 -19.65
N ILE A 753 16.50 -2.08 -20.35
CA ILE A 753 17.94 -1.92 -20.15
C ILE A 753 18.14 -0.42 -19.95
N SER A 754 18.46 -0.02 -18.73
CA SER A 754 19.03 1.31 -18.48
C SER A 754 20.46 1.31 -19.04
N GLU A 755 20.76 2.21 -19.97
CA GLU A 755 22.14 2.41 -20.49
C GLU A 755 23.11 2.99 -19.44
N LYS A 756 22.66 3.22 -18.19
CA LYS A 756 23.53 3.67 -17.10
C LYS A 756 23.20 2.91 -15.81
N ASP A 757 23.96 1.84 -15.60
CA ASP A 757 24.19 1.07 -14.37
C ASP A 757 23.02 0.26 -13.74
N GLU A 758 22.92 -1.00 -14.18
CA GLU A 758 22.55 -2.26 -13.51
C GLU A 758 21.48 -2.27 -12.40
N ILE A 759 20.20 -2.36 -12.81
CA ILE A 759 19.29 -3.34 -12.16
C ILE A 759 18.76 -4.22 -13.29
N ASP A 760 19.41 -5.36 -13.44
CA ASP A 760 18.90 -6.50 -14.18
C ASP A 760 17.49 -6.78 -13.64
N ALA A 761 16.46 -6.62 -14.47
CA ALA A 761 15.23 -7.34 -14.21
C ALA A 761 15.61 -8.82 -14.30
N ASN A 762 15.86 -9.45 -13.14
CA ASN A 762 16.30 -10.83 -12.95
C ASN A 762 15.22 -11.85 -13.36
N ILE A 763 14.57 -11.62 -14.50
CA ILE A 763 13.51 -12.44 -15.05
C ILE A 763 14.15 -13.35 -16.10
N ILE A 764 14.07 -14.65 -15.88
CA ILE A 764 14.48 -15.66 -16.85
C ILE A 764 13.24 -16.18 -17.56
N GLN A 765 13.17 -15.95 -18.86
CA GLN A 765 12.21 -16.63 -19.72
C GLN A 765 12.74 -18.04 -20.02
N VAL A 766 12.04 -19.06 -19.52
CA VAL A 766 12.40 -20.46 -19.77
C VAL A 766 11.62 -21.06 -20.93
N TYR A 767 10.53 -20.42 -21.35
CA TYR A 767 9.75 -20.86 -22.51
C TYR A 767 9.10 -19.67 -23.21
N HIS A 768 9.25 -19.59 -24.55
CA HIS A 768 8.79 -18.47 -25.36
C HIS A 768 7.28 -18.48 -25.66
N GLY A 769 6.57 -19.55 -25.32
CA GLY A 769 5.17 -19.70 -25.72
C GLY A 769 5.02 -20.10 -27.19
N GLY A 770 3.82 -20.54 -27.54
CA GLY A 770 3.41 -20.83 -28.92
C GLY A 770 2.37 -19.83 -29.43
N GLN A 771 1.92 -20.01 -30.67
CA GLN A 771 0.90 -19.14 -31.29
C GLN A 771 -0.52 -19.38 -30.76
N SER A 772 -0.73 -20.42 -29.95
CA SER A 772 -2.02 -20.78 -29.36
C SER A 772 -2.23 -20.13 -27.99
N ALA A 773 -3.47 -19.79 -27.65
CA ALA A 773 -3.84 -19.19 -26.36
C ALA A 773 -3.59 -20.12 -25.13
N ASP A 774 -3.51 -21.43 -25.38
CA ASP A 774 -3.17 -22.44 -24.36
C ASP A 774 -1.66 -22.63 -24.21
N ASP A 775 -0.85 -22.11 -25.14
CA ASP A 775 0.60 -22.32 -25.16
C ASP A 775 1.34 -21.06 -24.67
N ARG A 776 1.25 -20.80 -23.36
CA ARG A 776 1.71 -19.54 -22.77
C ARG A 776 3.22 -19.50 -22.52
N PRO A 777 3.87 -18.33 -22.63
CA PRO A 777 5.27 -18.19 -22.24
C PRO A 777 5.45 -18.39 -20.73
N VAL A 778 6.59 -18.96 -20.32
CA VAL A 778 6.90 -19.24 -18.92
C VAL A 778 8.12 -18.44 -18.49
N HIS A 779 7.97 -17.74 -17.38
CA HIS A 779 8.99 -16.86 -16.82
C HIS A 779 9.20 -17.13 -15.32
N PHE A 780 10.43 -16.97 -14.88
CA PHE A 780 10.85 -17.06 -13.48
C PHE A 780 11.49 -15.76 -13.03
N LEU A 781 11.19 -15.33 -11.81
CA LEU A 781 11.86 -14.22 -11.16
C LEU A 781 12.96 -14.77 -10.24
N LEU A 782 14.22 -14.38 -10.45
CA LEU A 782 15.29 -14.68 -9.52
C LEU A 782 15.33 -13.61 -8.43
N LEU A 783 14.98 -13.99 -7.21
CA LEU A 783 15.06 -13.16 -6.02
C LEU A 783 16.40 -13.36 -5.31
N GLU A 784 16.97 -12.30 -4.76
CA GLU A 784 18.17 -12.41 -3.91
C GLU A 784 17.79 -12.87 -2.51
N ASN A 785 18.55 -13.82 -1.98
CA ASN A 785 18.27 -14.48 -0.70
C ASN A 785 18.76 -13.62 0.50
N GLU A 786 18.48 -12.32 0.49
CA GLU A 786 18.85 -11.42 1.58
C GLU A 786 17.83 -11.48 2.72
N ASN A 787 18.23 -12.08 3.85
CA ASN A 787 17.43 -12.06 5.08
C ASN A 787 18.07 -11.12 6.12
N PRO A 788 17.28 -10.52 7.04
CA PRO A 788 17.80 -9.80 8.17
C PRO A 788 18.81 -10.62 8.99
N GLY A 789 19.82 -9.96 9.59
CA GLY A 789 20.91 -10.64 10.30
C GLY A 789 20.44 -11.65 11.36
N PHE A 790 19.41 -11.32 12.14
CA PHE A 790 18.86 -12.23 13.15
C PHE A 790 18.26 -13.51 12.56
N THR A 791 17.68 -13.46 11.35
CA THR A 791 17.13 -14.63 10.66
C THR A 791 18.25 -15.55 10.19
N ASN A 792 19.34 -14.98 9.67
CA ASN A 792 20.51 -15.75 9.26
C ASN A 792 21.20 -16.43 10.46
N GLU A 793 21.34 -15.71 11.58
CA GLU A 793 21.85 -16.28 12.83
C GLU A 793 20.97 -17.45 13.33
N ALA A 794 19.64 -17.30 13.27
CA ALA A 794 18.71 -18.36 13.66
C ALA A 794 18.77 -19.58 12.71
N LYS A 795 18.88 -19.37 11.40
CA LYS A 795 19.08 -20.44 10.39
C LYS A 795 20.39 -21.19 10.66
N GLN A 796 21.48 -20.46 10.94
CA GLN A 796 22.76 -21.07 11.28
C GLN A 796 22.68 -21.85 12.60
N ALA A 797 22.06 -21.30 13.64
CA ALA A 797 21.90 -21.97 14.92
C ALA A 797 21.10 -23.28 14.81
N ALA A 798 20.04 -23.32 13.99
CA ALA A 798 19.29 -24.55 13.70
C ALA A 798 20.12 -25.58 12.94
N SER A 799 20.92 -25.12 11.95
CA SER A 799 21.85 -25.96 11.19
C SER A 799 22.93 -26.59 12.08
N ASP A 800 23.55 -25.80 12.96
CA ASP A 800 24.56 -26.25 13.91
C ASP A 800 23.96 -27.19 14.96
N GLY A 801 22.73 -26.92 15.42
CA GLY A 801 22.00 -27.78 16.35
C GLY A 801 21.74 -29.17 15.79
N THR A 802 21.32 -29.24 14.52
CA THR A 802 21.07 -30.50 13.80
C THR A 802 22.33 -31.37 13.74
N GLU A 803 23.47 -30.79 13.35
CA GLU A 803 24.73 -31.54 13.28
C GLU A 803 25.29 -31.89 14.66
N ARG A 804 25.13 -31.01 15.65
CA ARG A 804 25.59 -31.27 17.02
C ARG A 804 24.88 -32.47 17.63
N LEU A 805 23.59 -32.66 17.34
CA LEU A 805 22.79 -33.77 17.85
C LEU A 805 23.30 -35.13 17.33
N VAL A 806 23.62 -35.21 16.05
CA VAL A 806 23.99 -36.48 15.39
C VAL A 806 25.49 -36.74 15.36
N TRP A 807 26.34 -35.75 15.69
CA TRP A 807 27.79 -35.91 15.67
C TRP A 807 28.25 -37.00 16.64
N PRO A 808 29.12 -37.96 16.24
CA PRO A 808 29.81 -38.12 14.95
C PRO A 808 29.13 -39.10 13.95
N TYR A 809 27.90 -39.51 14.18
CA TYR A 809 27.19 -40.59 13.45
C TYR A 809 26.55 -40.19 12.11
N GLY A 810 26.72 -38.95 11.64
CA GLY A 810 26.05 -38.42 10.45
C GLY A 810 26.22 -39.25 9.17
N GLU A 811 27.46 -39.63 8.81
CA GLU A 811 27.74 -40.41 7.59
C GLU A 811 27.04 -41.78 7.59
N ARG A 812 26.95 -42.38 8.78
CA ARG A 812 26.28 -43.67 8.96
C ARG A 812 24.78 -43.58 8.74
N LEU A 813 24.15 -42.53 9.28
CA LEU A 813 22.72 -42.28 9.06
C LEU A 813 22.43 -42.06 7.57
N VAL A 814 23.31 -41.35 6.85
CA VAL A 814 23.20 -41.20 5.39
C VAL A 814 23.24 -42.56 4.68
N ARG A 815 24.15 -43.45 5.08
CA ARG A 815 24.21 -44.81 4.53
C ARG A 815 22.93 -45.62 4.78
N LEU A 816 22.39 -45.58 6.00
CA LEU A 816 21.15 -46.26 6.35
C LEU A 816 19.94 -45.70 5.59
N TYR A 817 19.88 -44.38 5.40
CA TYR A 817 18.83 -43.74 4.60
C TYR A 817 18.80 -44.28 3.15
N PHE A 818 19.96 -44.29 2.49
CA PHE A 818 20.03 -44.75 1.09
C PHE A 818 19.80 -46.25 0.92
N LYS A 819 19.98 -47.04 1.99
CA LYS A 819 19.73 -48.49 2.01
C LYS A 819 18.25 -48.84 2.25
N HIS A 820 17.57 -48.13 3.17
CA HIS A 820 16.25 -48.53 3.64
C HIS A 820 15.11 -47.60 3.20
N VAL A 821 15.36 -46.30 3.08
CA VAL A 821 14.31 -45.30 2.83
C VAL A 821 14.23 -44.92 1.35
N HIS A 822 15.36 -44.54 0.76
CA HIS A 822 15.44 -44.10 -0.64
C HIS A 822 14.91 -45.12 -1.67
N PRO A 823 15.11 -46.46 -1.52
CA PRO A 823 14.59 -47.43 -2.47
C PRO A 823 13.05 -47.56 -2.49
N ILE A 824 12.36 -47.02 -1.48
CA ILE A 824 10.90 -47.00 -1.41
C ILE A 824 10.37 -45.65 -1.89
N TYR A 825 11.03 -44.56 -1.51
CA TYR A 825 10.61 -43.21 -1.84
C TYR A 825 11.78 -42.36 -2.39
N PRO A 826 12.13 -42.50 -3.68
CA PRO A 826 13.34 -41.93 -4.29
C PRO A 826 13.19 -40.43 -4.66
N VAL A 827 12.84 -39.59 -3.69
CA VAL A 827 12.66 -38.14 -3.89
C VAL A 827 13.96 -37.35 -3.86
N VAL A 828 14.98 -37.83 -3.12
CA VAL A 828 16.29 -37.18 -3.02
C VAL A 828 17.15 -37.53 -4.23
N THR A 829 17.81 -36.54 -4.83
CA THR A 829 18.74 -36.79 -5.94
C THR A 829 20.07 -37.34 -5.40
N LYS A 830 20.26 -38.66 -5.49
CA LYS A 830 21.32 -39.39 -4.77
C LYS A 830 22.73 -38.87 -5.05
N ALA A 831 23.16 -38.80 -6.32
CA ALA A 831 24.53 -38.39 -6.67
C ALA A 831 24.81 -36.93 -6.30
N ARG A 832 23.88 -36.01 -6.57
CA ARG A 832 24.01 -34.58 -6.21
C ARG A 832 24.08 -34.38 -4.70
N PHE A 833 23.20 -35.02 -3.93
CA PHE A 833 23.22 -34.94 -2.47
C PHE A 833 24.57 -35.40 -1.90
N LEU A 834 25.06 -36.57 -2.34
CA LEU A 834 26.32 -37.13 -1.82
C LEU A 834 27.54 -36.27 -2.19
N ARG A 835 27.61 -35.75 -3.42
CA ARG A 835 28.67 -34.81 -3.85
C ARG A 835 28.69 -33.56 -2.96
N GLN A 836 27.52 -32.98 -2.70
CA GLN A 836 27.39 -31.77 -1.88
C GLN A 836 27.67 -32.06 -0.40
N TYR A 837 27.29 -33.25 0.09
CA TYR A 837 27.54 -33.69 1.45
C TYR A 837 29.04 -33.82 1.73
N LYS A 838 29.79 -34.46 0.82
CA LYS A 838 31.26 -34.57 0.90
C LYS A 838 31.96 -33.22 0.76
N ALA A 839 31.51 -32.37 -0.16
CA ALA A 839 32.13 -31.07 -0.40
C ALA A 839 31.93 -30.12 0.79
N ASN A 840 30.69 -29.94 1.24
CA ASN A 840 30.35 -29.17 2.43
C ASN A 840 28.92 -29.49 2.89
N ARG A 841 28.80 -30.38 3.88
CA ARG A 841 27.49 -30.75 4.48
C ARG A 841 26.66 -29.56 4.96
N MET A 842 27.29 -28.45 5.37
CA MET A 842 26.57 -27.26 5.86
C MET A 842 25.91 -26.45 4.75
N ARG A 843 26.28 -26.67 3.47
CA ARG A 843 25.62 -26.06 2.32
C ARG A 843 24.26 -26.70 2.02
N ILE A 844 24.02 -27.91 2.52
CA ILE A 844 22.73 -28.58 2.40
C ILE A 844 21.78 -28.01 3.46
N PRO A 845 20.54 -27.64 3.10
CA PRO A 845 19.54 -27.17 4.05
C PRO A 845 19.43 -28.09 5.28
N ALA A 846 19.28 -27.47 6.45
CA ALA A 846 19.28 -28.20 7.72
C ALA A 846 18.03 -29.07 7.85
N SER A 847 16.91 -28.64 7.25
CA SER A 847 15.68 -29.42 7.17
C SER A 847 15.90 -30.78 6.50
N LEU A 848 16.59 -30.82 5.35
CA LEU A 848 16.81 -32.04 4.58
C LEU A 848 17.75 -33.00 5.33
N ARG A 849 18.85 -32.48 5.88
CA ARG A 849 19.77 -33.29 6.69
C ARG A 849 19.05 -33.86 7.91
N GLY A 850 18.30 -33.03 8.63
CA GLY A 850 17.50 -33.44 9.79
C GLY A 850 16.46 -34.51 9.45
N ALA A 851 15.75 -34.37 8.34
CA ALA A 851 14.78 -35.35 7.86
C ALA A 851 15.43 -36.69 7.49
N ILE A 852 16.57 -36.66 6.76
CA ILE A 852 17.35 -37.86 6.43
C ILE A 852 17.82 -38.57 7.70
N TYR A 853 18.39 -37.82 8.65
CA TYR A 853 18.87 -38.38 9.92
C TYR A 853 17.72 -38.98 10.74
N GLY A 854 16.59 -38.29 10.82
CA GLY A 854 15.40 -38.74 11.56
C GLY A 854 14.72 -39.97 10.94
N LEU A 855 14.69 -40.11 9.62
CA LEU A 855 14.17 -41.33 8.98
C LEU A 855 15.16 -42.50 9.06
N ALA A 856 16.46 -42.22 9.00
CA ALA A 856 17.50 -43.23 9.10
C ALA A 856 17.64 -43.83 10.51
N CYS A 857 17.41 -43.05 11.56
CA CYS A 857 17.65 -43.49 12.94
C CYS A 857 16.73 -44.64 13.37
N VAL A 858 15.56 -44.80 12.73
CA VAL A 858 14.65 -45.95 12.95
C VAL A 858 15.30 -47.27 12.52
N PHE A 859 16.25 -47.24 11.59
CA PHE A 859 16.96 -48.42 11.09
C PHE A 859 18.32 -48.65 11.77
N TRP A 860 18.59 -47.95 12.87
CA TRP A 860 19.85 -48.07 13.60
C TRP A 860 20.15 -49.50 14.01
N ASP A 861 19.16 -50.20 14.57
CA ASP A 861 19.30 -51.58 15.04
C ASP A 861 19.46 -52.61 13.91
N ARG A 862 19.21 -52.21 12.65
CA ARG A 862 19.38 -53.08 11.47
C ARG A 862 20.78 -53.00 10.87
N ASP A 863 21.65 -52.16 11.43
CA ASP A 863 23.04 -52.07 11.00
C ASP A 863 23.89 -53.13 11.72
N PRO A 864 24.43 -54.13 11.00
CA PRO A 864 25.21 -55.20 11.61
C PRO A 864 26.52 -54.71 12.26
N THR A 865 26.93 -53.46 12.02
CA THR A 865 28.16 -52.89 12.57
C THR A 865 28.00 -52.29 13.97
N VAL A 866 26.78 -52.24 14.55
CA VAL A 866 26.55 -51.71 15.91
C VAL A 866 25.77 -52.66 16.81
N THR A 867 26.21 -52.69 18.07
CA THR A 867 25.58 -53.38 19.19
C THR A 867 25.03 -52.42 20.25
N GLU A 868 25.31 -51.12 20.13
CA GLU A 868 24.86 -50.07 21.05
C GLU A 868 23.54 -49.43 20.61
N PRO A 869 22.63 -49.08 21.55
CA PRO A 869 21.36 -48.44 21.21
C PRO A 869 21.58 -47.03 20.62
N CYS A 870 20.65 -46.58 19.79
CA CYS A 870 20.72 -45.26 19.16
C CYS A 870 20.81 -44.14 20.22
N PRO A 871 21.81 -43.22 20.14
CA PRO A 871 22.06 -42.23 21.19
C PRO A 871 21.08 -41.05 21.19
N PHE A 872 20.26 -40.91 20.14
CA PHE A 872 19.26 -39.87 19.99
C PHE A 872 17.94 -40.47 19.50
N GLN A 873 16.83 -39.80 19.81
CA GLN A 873 15.50 -40.25 19.43
C GLN A 873 15.03 -39.55 18.14
N GLN A 874 14.19 -40.22 17.36
CA GLN A 874 13.66 -39.69 16.10
C GLN A 874 13.04 -38.30 16.25
N HIS A 875 12.21 -38.09 17.27
CA HIS A 875 11.51 -36.80 17.48
C HIS A 875 12.48 -35.62 17.60
N GLN A 876 13.66 -35.81 18.21
CA GLN A 876 14.65 -34.74 18.39
C GLN A 876 15.24 -34.27 17.05
N CYS A 877 15.54 -35.20 16.14
CA CYS A 877 16.00 -34.87 14.80
C CYS A 877 14.91 -34.17 13.98
N ILE A 878 13.65 -34.61 14.14
CA ILE A 878 12.50 -34.09 13.42
C ILE A 878 12.10 -32.69 13.92
N ASP A 879 12.16 -32.42 15.22
CA ASP A 879 11.89 -31.08 15.79
C ASP A 879 12.86 -30.04 15.22
N HIS A 880 14.16 -30.37 15.16
CA HIS A 880 15.16 -29.52 14.51
C HIS A 880 14.90 -29.35 13.00
N ALA A 881 14.45 -30.41 12.32
CA ALA A 881 14.14 -30.37 10.90
C ALA A 881 12.93 -29.47 10.58
N HIS A 882 11.85 -29.54 11.37
CA HIS A 882 10.68 -28.66 11.21
C HIS A 882 11.00 -27.20 11.49
N GLU A 883 11.79 -26.93 12.53
CA GLU A 883 12.19 -25.59 12.92
C GLU A 883 13.09 -24.94 11.84
N ALA A 884 13.98 -25.73 11.22
CA ALA A 884 14.74 -25.31 10.05
C ALA A 884 13.84 -25.09 8.82
N LEU A 885 12.97 -26.05 8.50
CA LEU A 885 12.10 -26.02 7.32
C LEU A 885 11.20 -24.77 7.31
N ARG A 886 10.64 -24.42 8.47
CA ARG A 886 9.80 -23.21 8.62
C ARG A 886 10.52 -21.93 8.19
N ARG A 887 11.83 -21.82 8.47
CA ARG A 887 12.65 -20.66 8.08
C ARG A 887 13.11 -20.73 6.63
N GLU A 888 13.33 -21.94 6.12
CA GLU A 888 13.74 -22.16 4.74
C GLU A 888 12.61 -21.88 3.74
N HIS A 889 11.34 -22.03 4.13
CA HIS A 889 10.18 -21.67 3.31
C HIS A 889 10.11 -20.19 2.88
N GLU A 890 10.90 -19.30 3.49
CA GLU A 890 11.05 -17.91 3.00
C GLU A 890 11.68 -17.87 1.60
N ASN A 891 12.60 -18.78 1.30
CA ASN A 891 13.29 -18.90 0.01
C ASN A 891 13.33 -20.39 -0.39
N PRO A 892 12.20 -20.96 -0.86
CA PRO A 892 12.08 -22.39 -1.12
C PRO A 892 12.99 -22.83 -2.27
N ASN A 893 13.61 -23.99 -2.11
CA ASN A 893 14.46 -24.66 -3.10
C ASN A 893 14.08 -26.16 -3.19
N LEU A 894 14.65 -26.89 -4.16
CA LEU A 894 14.25 -28.30 -4.36
C LEU A 894 14.61 -29.17 -3.14
N PHE A 895 15.67 -28.84 -2.41
CA PHE A 895 16.08 -29.58 -1.21
C PHE A 895 15.11 -29.38 -0.04
N SER A 896 14.59 -28.17 0.16
CA SER A 896 13.57 -27.89 1.20
C SER A 896 12.24 -28.55 0.84
N LEU A 897 11.90 -28.66 -0.46
CA LEU A 897 10.73 -29.43 -0.90
C LEU A 897 10.92 -30.93 -0.63
N GLN A 898 12.09 -31.49 -0.96
CA GLN A 898 12.45 -32.87 -0.63
C GLN A 898 12.37 -33.13 0.87
N ALA A 899 12.84 -32.19 1.70
CA ALA A 899 12.72 -32.28 3.16
C ALA A 899 11.25 -32.36 3.60
N GLY A 900 10.40 -31.46 3.10
CA GLY A 900 8.96 -31.47 3.40
C GLY A 900 8.28 -32.79 3.04
N LEU A 901 8.60 -33.35 1.86
CA LEU A 901 8.09 -34.67 1.42
C LEU A 901 8.58 -35.82 2.30
N LEU A 902 9.83 -35.78 2.75
CA LEU A 902 10.37 -36.80 3.65
C LEU A 902 9.74 -36.72 5.04
N LEU A 903 9.46 -35.51 5.54
CA LEU A 903 8.80 -35.31 6.83
C LEU A 903 7.36 -35.84 6.84
N HIS A 904 6.73 -36.11 5.68
CA HIS A 904 5.44 -36.80 5.63
C HIS A 904 5.51 -38.25 6.11
N HIS A 905 6.69 -38.86 6.11
CA HIS A 905 6.88 -40.28 6.41
C HIS A 905 7.49 -40.53 7.79
N ILE A 906 7.36 -39.56 8.70
CA ILE A 906 7.75 -39.74 10.10
C ILE A 906 6.82 -40.73 10.80
N THR A 907 7.34 -41.42 11.81
CA THR A 907 6.53 -42.33 12.63
C THR A 907 5.42 -41.53 13.33
N PRO A 908 4.14 -41.89 13.14
CA PRO A 908 3.04 -41.19 13.79
C PRO A 908 3.11 -41.41 15.31
N PRO A 909 2.69 -40.42 16.13
CA PRO A 909 2.50 -40.63 17.55
C PRO A 909 1.38 -41.65 17.80
N GLU A 910 1.39 -42.32 18.95
CA GLU A 910 0.26 -43.18 19.37
C GLU A 910 -1.01 -42.33 19.57
N ILE A 911 -1.90 -42.32 18.58
CA ILE A 911 -3.15 -41.54 18.58
C ILE A 911 -4.26 -42.40 17.99
N ASP A 912 -5.52 -42.10 18.34
CA ASP A 912 -6.73 -42.78 17.83
C ASP A 912 -7.04 -42.50 16.33
N SER A 913 -6.10 -41.95 15.55
CA SER A 913 -6.27 -41.61 14.13
C SER A 913 -5.14 -42.17 13.26
N VAL A 914 -5.41 -42.35 11.96
CA VAL A 914 -4.43 -42.89 10.98
C VAL A 914 -3.23 -41.94 10.81
N GLU A 915 -3.49 -40.63 10.77
CA GLU A 915 -2.48 -39.59 10.67
C GLU A 915 -2.75 -38.45 11.65
N THR A 916 -1.71 -37.68 11.97
CA THR A 916 -1.85 -36.44 12.75
C THR A 916 -2.47 -35.34 11.90
N PRO A 917 -3.38 -34.50 12.43
CA PRO A 917 -3.93 -33.35 11.69
C PRO A 917 -2.86 -32.36 11.18
N SER A 918 -1.68 -32.32 11.83
CA SER A 918 -0.53 -31.54 11.36
C SER A 918 -0.02 -32.00 10.01
N MET A 919 -0.16 -33.29 9.67
CA MET A 919 0.27 -33.86 8.40
C MET A 919 -0.44 -33.18 7.23
N TRP A 920 -1.77 -33.08 7.29
CA TRP A 920 -2.57 -32.35 6.31
C TRP A 920 -2.09 -30.90 6.10
N THR A 921 -1.83 -30.18 7.19
CA THR A 921 -1.35 -28.79 7.10
C THR A 921 0.05 -28.69 6.48
N MET A 922 0.91 -29.69 6.72
CA MET A 922 2.23 -29.76 6.12
C MET A 922 2.12 -30.05 4.62
N THR A 923 1.24 -30.96 4.21
CA THR A 923 0.95 -31.25 2.80
C THR A 923 0.49 -30.01 2.05
N ALA A 924 -0.33 -29.16 2.67
CA ALA A 924 -0.70 -27.86 2.11
C ALA A 924 0.52 -26.93 1.89
N GLN A 925 1.44 -26.87 2.86
CA GLN A 925 2.67 -26.07 2.77
C GLN A 925 3.60 -26.59 1.67
N THR A 926 3.81 -27.92 1.60
CA THR A 926 4.61 -28.57 0.57
C THR A 926 4.03 -28.32 -0.82
N THR A 927 2.70 -28.38 -0.96
CA THR A 927 1.99 -28.08 -2.21
C THR A 927 2.21 -26.62 -2.65
N ALA A 928 2.06 -25.67 -1.72
CA ALA A 928 2.30 -24.26 -2.00
C ALA A 928 3.76 -24.00 -2.42
N CYS A 929 4.74 -24.63 -1.74
CA CYS A 929 6.16 -24.51 -2.11
C CYS A 929 6.43 -25.03 -3.52
N ALA A 930 5.86 -26.19 -3.88
CA ALA A 930 5.99 -26.74 -5.23
C ALA A 930 5.39 -25.81 -6.30
N GLN A 931 4.27 -25.15 -6.01
CA GLN A 931 3.66 -24.17 -6.91
C GLN A 931 4.52 -22.90 -7.05
N THR A 932 5.06 -22.37 -5.96
CA THR A 932 5.99 -21.22 -5.96
C THR A 932 7.23 -21.49 -6.82
N MET A 933 7.72 -22.72 -6.81
CA MET A 933 8.85 -23.15 -7.63
C MET A 933 8.47 -23.54 -9.08
N GLY A 934 7.18 -23.50 -9.44
CA GLY A 934 6.71 -23.79 -10.80
C GLY A 934 6.60 -25.27 -11.18
N LEU A 935 6.65 -26.21 -10.22
CA LEU A 935 6.63 -27.65 -10.51
C LEU A 935 5.29 -28.16 -11.09
N HIS A 936 4.23 -27.36 -10.94
CA HIS A 936 2.90 -27.61 -11.50
C HIS A 936 2.81 -27.41 -13.03
N GLN A 937 3.85 -26.84 -13.65
CA GLN A 937 3.93 -26.62 -15.09
C GLN A 937 4.92 -27.59 -15.74
N ASP A 938 4.55 -28.19 -16.87
CA ASP A 938 5.40 -29.17 -17.57
C ASP A 938 6.73 -28.55 -18.05
N PRO A 939 7.90 -29.02 -17.54
CA PRO A 939 9.20 -28.46 -17.90
C PRO A 939 9.78 -29.01 -19.20
N THR A 940 9.10 -29.93 -19.90
CA THR A 940 9.63 -30.61 -21.09
C THR A 940 10.17 -29.63 -22.14
N ARG A 941 9.42 -28.54 -22.40
CA ARG A 941 9.75 -27.52 -23.41
C ARG A 941 10.63 -26.37 -22.90
N TRP A 942 11.05 -26.38 -21.62
CA TRP A 942 11.81 -25.28 -21.04
C TRP A 942 13.27 -25.27 -21.51
N SER A 943 13.91 -24.10 -21.59
CA SER A 943 15.32 -23.92 -21.92
C SER A 943 16.23 -24.02 -20.69
N ILE A 944 16.07 -25.09 -19.90
CA ILE A 944 16.87 -25.39 -18.69
C ILE A 944 17.59 -26.74 -18.82
N GLU A 945 18.57 -26.98 -17.94
CA GLU A 945 19.32 -28.23 -17.90
C GLU A 945 18.41 -29.47 -17.80
N PRO A 946 18.68 -30.55 -18.57
CA PRO A 946 17.80 -31.73 -18.62
C PRO A 946 17.57 -32.41 -17.26
N TRP A 947 18.60 -32.52 -16.43
CA TRP A 947 18.50 -33.16 -15.11
C TRP A 947 17.49 -32.44 -14.21
N GLU A 948 17.43 -31.12 -14.30
CA GLU A 948 16.55 -30.29 -13.49
C GLU A 948 15.08 -30.48 -13.90
N LYS A 949 14.81 -30.65 -15.20
CA LYS A 949 13.47 -30.98 -15.72
C LYS A 949 12.95 -32.29 -15.13
N ARG A 950 13.79 -33.33 -15.10
CA ARG A 950 13.46 -34.67 -14.61
C ARG A 950 13.16 -34.66 -13.12
N VAL A 951 14.00 -33.99 -12.33
CA VAL A 951 13.80 -33.85 -10.89
C VAL A 951 12.52 -33.05 -10.57
N ARG A 952 12.23 -31.98 -11.30
CA ARG A 952 10.99 -31.19 -11.14
C ARG A 952 9.73 -32.03 -11.40
N LYS A 953 9.72 -32.86 -12.46
CA LYS A 953 8.63 -33.82 -12.72
C LYS A 953 8.49 -34.84 -11.59
N LYS A 954 9.61 -35.47 -11.19
CA LYS A 954 9.64 -36.46 -10.11
C LYS A 954 9.06 -35.92 -8.80
N LEU A 955 9.45 -34.71 -8.41
CA LEU A 955 9.00 -34.08 -7.18
C LEU A 955 7.54 -33.61 -7.25
N TRP A 956 7.06 -33.12 -8.39
CA TRP A 956 5.64 -32.76 -8.55
C TRP A 956 4.72 -33.95 -8.27
N TRP A 957 5.03 -35.12 -8.84
CA TRP A 957 4.21 -36.31 -8.65
C TRP A 957 4.34 -36.93 -7.25
N ALA A 958 5.46 -36.71 -6.57
CA ALA A 958 5.59 -37.01 -5.14
C ALA A 958 4.64 -36.13 -4.29
N VAL A 959 4.58 -34.82 -4.57
CA VAL A 959 3.64 -33.90 -3.90
C VAL A 959 2.19 -34.28 -4.19
N TYR A 960 1.87 -34.60 -5.44
CA TYR A 960 0.54 -35.06 -5.84
C TYR A 960 0.10 -36.33 -5.10
N ALA A 961 1.03 -37.26 -4.91
CA ALA A 961 0.79 -38.46 -4.11
C ALA A 961 0.52 -38.11 -2.65
N SER A 962 1.39 -37.34 -1.99
CA SER A 962 1.18 -36.92 -0.61
C SER A 962 -0.16 -36.21 -0.40
N ASP A 963 -0.61 -35.37 -1.34
CA ASP A 963 -1.92 -34.70 -1.30
C ASP A 963 -3.09 -35.69 -1.32
N CYS A 964 -3.11 -36.61 -2.30
CA CYS A 964 -4.21 -37.56 -2.44
C CYS A 964 -4.31 -38.54 -1.27
N TRP A 965 -3.17 -39.03 -0.78
CA TRP A 965 -3.12 -39.98 0.33
C TRP A 965 -3.46 -39.31 1.67
N SER A 966 -2.99 -38.09 1.92
CA SER A 966 -3.37 -37.36 3.15
C SER A 966 -4.85 -36.93 3.12
N ALA A 967 -5.39 -36.60 1.94
CA ALA A 967 -6.80 -36.26 1.75
C ALA A 967 -7.72 -37.42 2.16
N ILE A 968 -7.41 -38.64 1.72
CA ILE A 968 -8.21 -39.82 2.07
C ILE A 968 -8.06 -40.19 3.57
N CYS A 969 -6.87 -40.05 4.16
CA CYS A 969 -6.64 -40.30 5.59
C CYS A 969 -7.46 -39.36 6.49
N HIS A 970 -7.64 -38.10 6.10
CA HIS A 970 -8.35 -37.10 6.89
C HIS A 970 -9.82 -36.87 6.47
N GLY A 971 -10.27 -37.48 5.36
CA GLY A 971 -11.61 -37.24 4.81
C GLY A 971 -11.79 -35.82 4.25
N ASN A 972 -10.70 -35.18 3.83
CA ASN A 972 -10.69 -33.84 3.27
C ASN A 972 -10.63 -33.88 1.73
N PRO A 973 -11.09 -32.83 1.03
CA PRO A 973 -10.84 -32.70 -0.40
C PRO A 973 -9.34 -32.45 -0.66
N PRO A 974 -8.73 -33.07 -1.69
CA PRO A 974 -7.35 -32.79 -2.10
C PRO A 974 -7.09 -31.29 -2.36
N HIS A 975 -5.88 -30.83 -2.07
CA HIS A 975 -5.45 -29.45 -2.31
C HIS A 975 -5.25 -29.15 -3.79
N ILE A 976 -4.78 -30.12 -4.58
CA ILE A 976 -4.47 -29.94 -6.01
C ILE A 976 -5.75 -30.17 -6.82
N SER A 977 -6.12 -29.21 -7.66
CA SER A 977 -7.22 -29.36 -8.61
C SER A 977 -6.72 -29.98 -9.93
N PRO A 978 -7.48 -30.85 -10.62
CA PRO A 978 -7.08 -31.39 -11.92
C PRO A 978 -6.78 -30.30 -12.97
N ASP A 979 -7.45 -29.14 -12.90
CA ASP A 979 -7.24 -28.03 -13.84
C ASP A 979 -6.08 -27.10 -13.44
N SER A 980 -5.37 -27.39 -12.34
CA SER A 980 -4.35 -26.50 -11.77
C SER A 980 -2.90 -26.82 -12.15
N PHE A 981 -2.67 -27.89 -12.93
CA PHE A 981 -1.33 -28.30 -13.33
C PHE A 981 -1.30 -28.89 -14.75
N SER A 982 -0.13 -28.87 -15.39
CA SER A 982 0.10 -29.45 -16.73
C SER A 982 1.21 -30.50 -16.78
N THR A 983 1.92 -30.72 -15.67
CA THR A 983 3.05 -31.65 -15.57
C THR A 983 2.64 -33.10 -15.86
N ILE A 984 3.28 -33.70 -16.86
CA ILE A 984 3.03 -35.10 -17.28
C ILE A 984 3.62 -36.12 -16.28
N PRO A 985 3.06 -37.35 -16.18
CA PRO A 985 3.64 -38.43 -15.37
C PRO A 985 5.10 -38.71 -15.72
N PRO A 986 5.97 -39.01 -14.73
CA PRO A 986 7.37 -39.32 -14.99
C PRO A 986 7.52 -40.69 -15.64
N ASP A 987 8.60 -40.87 -16.39
CA ASP A 987 8.98 -42.17 -16.96
C ASP A 987 10.17 -42.83 -16.21
N MET A 988 10.64 -43.98 -16.69
CA MET A 988 11.79 -44.66 -16.08
C MET A 988 13.10 -43.90 -16.22
N ASP A 989 13.26 -43.10 -17.26
CA ASP A 989 14.47 -42.30 -17.50
C ASP A 989 14.51 -41.06 -16.61
N ASP A 990 13.34 -40.49 -16.26
CA ASP A 990 13.18 -39.42 -15.29
C ASP A 990 13.65 -39.85 -13.87
N ILE A 991 13.44 -41.13 -13.50
CA ILE A 991 13.83 -41.66 -12.18
C ILE A 991 15.28 -42.13 -12.17
N ARG A 992 15.79 -42.64 -13.29
CA ARG A 992 17.16 -43.16 -13.41
C ARG A 992 18.24 -42.07 -13.30
N ASP A 993 17.90 -40.84 -13.62
CA ASP A 993 18.85 -39.74 -13.71
C ASP A 993 19.47 -39.38 -12.35
N ASP A 994 20.77 -39.09 -12.33
CA ASP A 994 21.56 -38.77 -11.12
C ASP A 994 21.52 -39.82 -9.97
N GLU A 995 21.15 -41.08 -10.25
CA GLU A 995 21.14 -42.16 -9.25
C GLU A 995 22.46 -42.94 -9.15
N THR A 996 23.32 -42.86 -10.16
CA THR A 996 24.62 -43.56 -10.17
C THR A 996 25.67 -42.84 -9.32
N VAL A 997 26.24 -43.53 -8.34
CA VAL A 997 27.19 -42.96 -7.38
C VAL A 997 28.65 -43.08 -7.89
N PRO A 998 29.40 -41.97 -7.97
CA PRO A 998 30.84 -41.98 -8.27
C PRO A 998 31.68 -42.84 -7.30
N GLU A 999 32.82 -43.35 -7.76
CA GLU A 999 33.68 -44.26 -6.96
C GLU A 999 34.13 -43.67 -5.63
N ASP A 1000 34.42 -42.36 -5.62
CA ASP A 1000 34.92 -41.62 -4.47
C ASP A 1000 33.86 -41.37 -3.38
N LEU A 1001 32.60 -41.70 -3.65
CA LEU A 1001 31.44 -41.53 -2.76
C LEU A 1001 30.81 -42.87 -2.35
N ARG A 1002 31.29 -44.01 -2.87
CA ARG A 1002 30.70 -45.33 -2.60
C ARG A 1002 30.76 -45.76 -1.13
N TYR A 1003 31.62 -45.15 -0.31
CA TYR A 1003 31.69 -45.46 1.12
C TYR A 1003 30.44 -45.02 1.91
N LEU A 1004 29.68 -44.06 1.38
CA LEU A 1004 28.44 -43.53 1.98
C LEU A 1004 27.19 -44.36 1.62
N VAL A 1005 27.32 -45.41 0.82
CA VAL A 1005 26.21 -46.20 0.28
C VAL A 1005 26.61 -47.68 0.28
N GLU A 1006 25.66 -48.60 0.33
CA GLU A 1006 25.99 -50.02 0.12
C GLU A 1006 26.43 -50.29 -1.34
N PRO A 1007 27.32 -51.26 -1.60
CA PRO A 1007 27.77 -51.58 -2.95
C PRO A 1007 26.64 -51.89 -3.95
N GLU A 1008 25.58 -52.54 -3.49
CA GLU A 1008 24.40 -52.89 -4.31
C GLU A 1008 23.53 -51.68 -4.69
N ASP A 1009 23.59 -50.62 -3.89
CA ASP A 1009 22.83 -49.39 -4.07
C ASP A 1009 23.64 -48.32 -4.83
N ALA A 1010 24.89 -48.58 -5.19
CA ALA A 1010 25.73 -47.63 -5.92
C ALA A 1010 25.26 -47.37 -7.36
N VAL A 1011 24.41 -48.26 -7.91
CA VAL A 1011 23.85 -48.18 -9.26
C VAL A 1011 22.32 -48.17 -9.18
N PHE A 1012 21.68 -47.48 -10.14
CA PHE A 1012 20.23 -47.46 -10.24
C PHE A 1012 19.63 -48.87 -10.44
N GLN A 1013 18.73 -49.26 -9.55
CA GLN A 1013 17.97 -50.50 -9.64
C GLN A 1013 16.62 -50.23 -10.32
N ALA A 1014 16.32 -50.94 -11.40
CA ALA A 1014 15.06 -50.80 -12.12
C ALA A 1014 13.82 -51.14 -11.26
N SER A 1015 13.98 -51.97 -10.23
CA SER A 1015 12.93 -52.27 -9.25
C SER A 1015 12.48 -51.02 -8.50
N VAL A 1016 13.40 -50.13 -8.11
CA VAL A 1016 13.10 -48.88 -7.37
C VAL A 1016 12.26 -47.94 -8.23
N GLY A 1017 12.68 -47.71 -9.49
CA GLY A 1017 11.90 -46.90 -10.44
C GLY A 1017 10.51 -47.47 -10.69
N ALA A 1018 10.42 -48.79 -10.88
CA ALA A 1018 9.13 -49.45 -11.06
C ALA A 1018 8.21 -49.28 -9.84
N ARG A 1019 8.72 -49.35 -8.60
CA ARG A 1019 7.90 -49.14 -7.39
C ARG A 1019 7.28 -47.75 -7.40
N PHE A 1020 8.10 -46.73 -7.65
CA PHE A 1020 7.66 -45.33 -7.60
C PHE A 1020 6.66 -45.00 -8.72
N LEU A 1021 6.89 -45.50 -9.95
CA LEU A 1021 5.92 -45.34 -11.04
C LEU A 1021 4.59 -46.02 -10.75
N GLN A 1022 4.60 -47.23 -10.18
CA GLN A 1022 3.35 -47.90 -9.83
C GLN A 1022 2.63 -47.23 -8.65
N TYR A 1023 3.38 -46.65 -7.71
CA TYR A 1023 2.81 -45.82 -6.64
C TYR A 1023 2.09 -44.58 -7.21
N ILE A 1024 2.68 -43.91 -8.21
CA ILE A 1024 2.04 -42.79 -8.91
C ILE A 1024 0.79 -43.25 -9.66
N ASN A 1025 0.86 -44.35 -10.42
CA ASN A 1025 -0.29 -44.89 -11.14
C ASN A 1025 -1.46 -45.23 -10.21
N LEU A 1026 -1.16 -45.85 -9.07
CA LEU A 1026 -2.15 -46.15 -8.04
C LEU A 1026 -2.78 -44.87 -7.47
N THR A 1027 -1.96 -43.83 -7.25
CA THR A 1027 -2.43 -42.53 -6.78
C THR A 1027 -3.36 -41.86 -7.79
N ILE A 1028 -3.10 -41.97 -9.10
CA ILE A 1028 -3.99 -41.44 -10.15
C ILE A 1028 -5.37 -42.12 -10.07
N VAL A 1029 -5.39 -43.45 -9.91
CA VAL A 1029 -6.65 -44.21 -9.74
C VAL A 1029 -7.37 -43.78 -8.45
N LEU A 1030 -6.63 -43.62 -7.34
CA LEU A 1030 -7.17 -43.11 -6.08
C LEU A 1030 -7.80 -41.72 -6.25
N ARG A 1031 -7.17 -40.83 -7.03
CA ARG A 1031 -7.72 -39.50 -7.29
C ARG A 1031 -9.05 -39.56 -8.01
N GLU A 1032 -9.18 -40.40 -9.04
CA GLU A 1032 -10.44 -40.58 -9.76
C GLU A 1032 -11.56 -41.07 -8.81
N VAL A 1033 -11.23 -41.93 -7.82
CA VAL A 1033 -12.17 -42.39 -6.79
C VAL A 1033 -12.59 -41.24 -5.87
N LEU A 1034 -11.64 -40.40 -5.43
CA LEU A 1034 -11.89 -39.23 -4.58
C LEU A 1034 -12.84 -38.24 -5.27
N ASP A 1035 -12.55 -37.90 -6.52
CA ASP A 1035 -13.36 -36.95 -7.29
C ASP A 1035 -14.75 -37.51 -7.65
N CYS A 1036 -14.91 -38.83 -7.75
CA CYS A 1036 -16.21 -39.45 -8.02
C CYS A 1036 -17.11 -39.56 -6.76
N THR A 1037 -16.52 -39.82 -5.60
CA THR A 1037 -17.26 -40.32 -4.42
C THR A 1037 -17.33 -39.32 -3.27
N PHE A 1038 -16.28 -38.53 -3.05
CA PHE A 1038 -16.07 -37.75 -1.83
C PHE A 1038 -16.23 -36.23 -2.03
N GLN A 1039 -17.00 -35.80 -3.03
CA GLN A 1039 -17.31 -34.38 -3.25
C GLN A 1039 -18.26 -33.82 -2.19
N VAL A 1040 -17.88 -32.69 -1.56
CA VAL A 1040 -18.70 -31.97 -0.55
C VAL A 1040 -20.06 -31.53 -1.10
N ARG A 1041 -20.13 -31.18 -2.39
CA ARG A 1041 -21.38 -30.86 -3.10
C ARG A 1041 -21.64 -31.90 -4.17
N PRO A 1042 -22.34 -33.00 -3.85
CA PRO A 1042 -22.67 -34.00 -4.85
C PRO A 1042 -23.63 -33.41 -5.88
N ASN A 1043 -23.27 -33.47 -7.17
CA ASN A 1043 -24.18 -33.12 -8.25
C ASN A 1043 -25.40 -34.08 -8.23
N PRO A 1044 -26.66 -33.62 -8.06
CA PRO A 1044 -27.81 -34.48 -7.76
C PRO A 1044 -28.32 -35.33 -8.94
N SER A 1045 -27.83 -35.09 -10.17
CA SER A 1045 -28.33 -35.71 -11.40
C SER A 1045 -27.64 -37.04 -11.80
N SER A 1046 -26.75 -37.62 -10.98
CA SER A 1046 -25.78 -38.64 -11.47
C SER A 1046 -25.55 -39.86 -10.54
N LEU A 1047 -26.51 -40.31 -9.73
CA LEU A 1047 -26.32 -41.55 -8.93
C LEU A 1047 -25.98 -42.78 -9.80
N THR A 1048 -26.64 -42.95 -10.95
CA THR A 1048 -26.37 -44.03 -11.92
C THR A 1048 -25.02 -43.86 -12.63
N ASP A 1049 -24.64 -42.62 -12.94
CA ASP A 1049 -23.36 -42.29 -13.59
C ASP A 1049 -22.18 -42.52 -12.63
N ARG A 1050 -22.34 -42.23 -11.33
CA ARG A 1050 -21.36 -42.60 -10.29
C ARG A 1050 -21.17 -44.12 -10.16
N ALA A 1051 -22.28 -44.87 -10.10
CA ALA A 1051 -22.20 -46.33 -10.01
C ALA A 1051 -21.46 -46.92 -11.23
N THR A 1052 -21.72 -46.39 -12.43
CA THR A 1052 -21.05 -46.81 -13.66
C THR A 1052 -19.55 -46.48 -13.63
N LYS A 1053 -19.19 -45.26 -13.21
CA LYS A 1053 -17.77 -44.85 -13.04
C LYS A 1053 -17.03 -45.70 -12.03
N LEU A 1054 -17.66 -46.06 -10.91
CA LEU A 1054 -17.06 -46.94 -9.90
C LEU A 1054 -16.80 -48.36 -10.42
N VAL A 1055 -17.66 -48.89 -11.29
CA VAL A 1055 -17.41 -50.19 -11.95
C VAL A 1055 -16.21 -50.10 -12.87
N ILE A 1056 -16.11 -49.04 -13.69
CA ILE A 1056 -14.95 -48.80 -14.57
C ILE A 1056 -13.66 -48.65 -13.75
N LEU A 1057 -13.71 -47.93 -12.62
CA LEU A 1057 -12.56 -47.78 -11.72
C LEU A 1057 -12.14 -49.10 -11.08
N ARG A 1058 -13.11 -49.95 -10.72
CA ARG A 1058 -12.84 -51.30 -10.22
C ARG A 1058 -12.14 -52.15 -11.27
N GLU A 1059 -12.56 -52.08 -12.54
CA GLU A 1059 -11.91 -52.77 -13.64
C GLU A 1059 -10.48 -52.24 -13.85
N LYS A 1060 -10.28 -50.91 -13.90
CA LYS A 1060 -8.94 -50.29 -13.98
C LYS A 1060 -8.01 -50.77 -12.86
N PHE A 1061 -8.53 -50.92 -11.64
CA PHE A 1061 -7.74 -51.39 -10.49
C PHE A 1061 -7.34 -52.87 -10.62
N VAL A 1062 -8.27 -53.71 -11.11
CA VAL A 1062 -7.98 -55.14 -11.41
C VAL A 1062 -6.95 -55.25 -12.53
N ASP A 1063 -7.09 -54.45 -13.59
CA ASP A 1063 -6.14 -54.39 -14.70
C ASP A 1063 -4.76 -53.93 -14.24
N TRP A 1064 -4.69 -52.88 -13.41
CA TRP A 1064 -3.44 -52.42 -12.83
C TRP A 1064 -2.73 -53.52 -12.04
N HIS A 1065 -3.46 -54.27 -11.21
CA HIS A 1065 -2.89 -55.40 -10.47
C HIS A 1065 -2.35 -56.48 -11.43
N GLY A 1066 -3.08 -56.78 -12.51
CA GLY A 1066 -2.66 -57.75 -13.53
C GLY A 1066 -1.43 -57.32 -14.34
N LEU A 1067 -1.17 -56.01 -14.44
CA LEU A 1067 -0.05 -55.42 -15.18
C LEU A 1067 1.18 -55.14 -14.32
N LEU A 1068 1.20 -55.54 -13.05
CA LEU A 1068 2.35 -55.35 -12.17
C LEU A 1068 3.59 -56.09 -12.71
N PRO A 1069 4.74 -55.39 -12.87
CA PRO A 1069 5.99 -56.03 -13.23
C PRO A 1069 6.38 -57.15 -12.25
N ARG A 1070 7.00 -58.23 -12.77
CA ARG A 1070 7.44 -59.37 -11.94
C ARG A 1070 8.36 -58.98 -10.78
N CYS A 1071 9.11 -57.88 -10.91
CA CYS A 1071 9.96 -57.36 -9.83
C CYS A 1071 9.19 -56.78 -8.62
N LEU A 1072 7.87 -56.60 -8.75
CA LEU A 1072 6.95 -56.12 -7.70
C LEU A 1072 5.92 -57.17 -7.28
N ALA A 1073 5.87 -58.32 -7.95
CA ALA A 1073 4.97 -59.40 -7.61
C ALA A 1073 5.35 -59.94 -6.22
N VAL A 1074 4.37 -59.99 -5.31
CA VAL A 1074 4.55 -60.58 -3.99
C VAL A 1074 4.55 -62.10 -4.16
N ASP A 1075 5.72 -62.72 -4.14
CA ASP A 1075 5.83 -64.20 -4.10
C ASP A 1075 5.26 -64.70 -2.77
N SER A 1076 4.19 -65.48 -2.82
CA SER A 1076 3.50 -66.04 -1.64
C SER A 1076 4.38 -66.95 -0.76
N ASP A 1077 5.54 -67.39 -1.26
CA ASP A 1077 6.45 -68.35 -0.59
C ASP A 1077 7.59 -67.72 0.24
N ARG A 1078 7.76 -66.39 0.24
CA ARG A 1078 8.84 -65.70 1.00
C ARG A 1078 8.39 -65.10 2.35
N SER A 1079 7.26 -65.55 2.87
CA SER A 1079 6.58 -64.96 4.04
C SER A 1079 7.26 -65.19 5.41
N GLN A 1080 8.45 -65.79 5.48
CA GLN A 1080 9.12 -66.04 6.77
C GLN A 1080 10.37 -65.19 7.07
N ASP A 1081 11.04 -64.60 6.07
CA ASP A 1081 12.26 -63.78 6.31
C ASP A 1081 12.13 -62.30 5.88
N GLY A 1082 10.93 -61.87 5.45
CA GLY A 1082 10.71 -60.56 4.80
C GLY A 1082 9.75 -59.59 5.50
N ILE A 1083 9.42 -59.80 6.78
CA ILE A 1083 8.43 -58.99 7.52
C ILE A 1083 8.89 -57.51 7.70
N SER A 1084 10.18 -57.21 7.50
CA SER A 1084 10.80 -55.93 7.87
C SER A 1084 10.61 -54.77 6.87
N ASN A 1085 10.18 -55.03 5.63
CA ASN A 1085 9.83 -53.97 4.66
C ASN A 1085 8.33 -53.63 4.68
N CYS A 1086 7.49 -54.49 5.27
CA CYS A 1086 6.04 -54.25 5.35
C CYS A 1086 5.65 -53.17 6.36
N GLU A 1087 6.41 -52.93 7.42
CA GLU A 1087 6.11 -51.84 8.37
C GLU A 1087 6.27 -50.46 7.73
N ILE A 1088 7.25 -50.27 6.84
CA ILE A 1088 7.41 -48.99 6.14
C ILE A 1088 6.42 -48.90 4.97
N ILE A 1089 6.14 -50.01 4.25
CA ILE A 1089 5.11 -50.00 3.21
C ILE A 1089 3.72 -49.74 3.80
N GLY A 1090 3.44 -50.20 5.02
CA GLY A 1090 2.21 -49.84 5.76
C GLY A 1090 2.16 -48.39 6.24
N ASN A 1091 3.32 -47.72 6.35
CA ASN A 1091 3.44 -46.29 6.68
C ASN A 1091 3.60 -45.38 5.43
N LEU A 1092 3.99 -45.92 4.28
CA LEU A 1092 4.16 -45.22 3.00
C LEU A 1092 2.96 -45.38 2.05
N VAL A 1093 2.19 -46.45 2.23
CA VAL A 1093 0.87 -46.65 1.62
C VAL A 1093 -0.10 -46.70 2.80
N PRO A 1094 -0.99 -45.71 2.97
CA PRO A 1094 -2.09 -45.84 3.92
C PRO A 1094 -2.82 -47.15 3.60
N THR A 1095 -2.78 -48.10 4.53
CA THR A 1095 -3.46 -49.39 4.38
C THR A 1095 -4.96 -49.21 4.28
N PHE A 1096 -5.46 -48.92 3.08
CA PHE A 1096 -6.83 -49.16 2.67
C PHE A 1096 -6.97 -50.64 2.33
N GLY A 1097 -7.06 -51.48 3.36
CA GLY A 1097 -7.26 -52.90 3.16
C GLY A 1097 -7.06 -53.75 4.40
N SER A 1098 -8.03 -53.74 5.32
CA SER A 1098 -8.45 -54.96 6.04
C SER A 1098 -9.66 -54.78 6.97
N LYS A 1099 -10.28 -53.59 7.05
CA LYS A 1099 -11.58 -53.42 7.73
C LYS A 1099 -12.42 -52.34 7.07
N HIS A 1100 -12.99 -52.63 5.90
CA HIS A 1100 -14.33 -52.17 5.49
C HIS A 1100 -14.84 -53.00 4.32
#